data_AF-A0A640W214-F1
#
_entry.id   AF-A0A640W214-F1
#
_cell.length_a   1.000
_cell.length_b   1.000
_cell.length_c   1.000
_cell.angle_alpha   90.00
_cell.angle_beta   90.00
_cell.angle_gamma   90.00
#
_symmetry.space_group_name_H-M   'P 1'
#
loop_
_entity.id
_entity.type
_entity.pdbx_description
1 polymer ?
#
loop_
_entity_poly.entity_id
_entity_poly.type
_entity_poly.pdbx_seq_one_letter_code
_entity_poly.pdbx_strand_id
1 'polypeptide(L)'
;MKLLAMMIAFITLFSFPLVVPKDDNYDLIIITPPIFLNELQKFVEFKENNGIKTKVITLNEIYDSKYFKCNGRDNPEKIKYFIKHAYDEWHIRYILLVGSSKLLPVRYSYLNDRSSTWEYERKFISDLYYADIYDANGNFSSWDSNGNGYYGEYEHEINDKKYTDRVDLHPEIAIGRLACRNVMELKNAIRKIMDYESMQSTKNLLLAGGDSYPNDPCGDIPEGQYLEDAIAKEMPDFNAIKLYPPKNAMEINSKIDGGVAIAVLEGAGAQHLWATHEYNGEKWIYYYGWNIRLLRNKEYPIVLTSGARLSKFDESRECFDWIFVGSRHGGVASIGSTGLCWTGHGKNVTKIYLGNLHLRLFQEYKNAVYLGDMWKNAILSYLNSFHWNGKVEKAFHIKAAEELELFGDPSMRINKNYAPLNDGKTLYVGGSGNGNYTSIQSAINAANDGDVIIVLNGKYHENVSIDKEIAVISKNATLIGHFDLYSPSIIDGFVINGINYSIKCDSRNFVIKNSEINSYYGLVLNNAGGEIQKNEFECRYAIFMQNSSCIIHENKFYNNWYGIWAEHCNSVAIEKNNFSSNRWYTIWLDRCDASQIKNNSFYKNWYSIFLYHTNDCLIKENEILHNEHGPQIVASCRNILENNNICFNEHYGLYAGNRSKENQIIRNNIINNAYNARDDDKNKWDGNYWSDYIGLKFKILWMIGIPKYISRLNFDWHPSIEPIKLP
;
A
#
# COMPACT_ATOMS: atom_id res chain seq x y z
N MET A 1 8.87 81.20 1.49
CA MET A 1 8.11 80.23 2.33
C MET A 1 7.19 79.39 1.43
N LYS A 2 7.79 78.71 0.44
CA LYS A 2 7.18 77.93 -0.64
C LYS A 2 7.98 76.62 -0.77
N LEU A 3 8.09 75.87 0.33
CA LEU A 3 8.89 74.65 0.41
C LEU A 3 8.50 73.83 1.65
N LEU A 4 7.19 73.58 1.85
CA LEU A 4 6.72 72.55 2.81
C LEU A 4 5.25 72.12 2.59
N ALA A 5 4.68 72.32 1.40
CA ALA A 5 3.29 71.92 1.09
C ALA A 5 3.20 71.03 -0.17
N MET A 6 4.33 70.46 -0.63
CA MET A 6 4.41 69.68 -1.87
C MET A 6 4.99 68.27 -1.64
N MET A 7 4.82 67.71 -0.42
CA MET A 7 5.30 66.36 -0.07
C MET A 7 4.23 65.47 0.58
N ILE A 8 2.95 65.83 0.46
CA ILE A 8 1.81 65.02 0.94
C ILE A 8 0.69 65.09 -0.11
N ALA A 9 0.95 64.55 -1.31
CA ALA A 9 -0.07 64.38 -2.36
C ALA A 9 0.33 63.39 -3.47
N PHE A 10 1.15 62.38 -3.18
CA PHE A 10 1.49 61.30 -4.13
C PHE A 10 1.61 59.93 -3.45
N ILE A 11 0.70 59.63 -2.52
CA ILE A 11 0.39 58.27 -2.09
C ILE A 11 -1.11 58.06 -2.30
N THR A 12 -1.54 58.20 -3.55
CA THR A 12 -2.83 57.67 -3.99
C THR A 12 -2.60 56.22 -4.37
N LEU A 13 -2.96 55.32 -3.45
CA LEU A 13 -3.62 54.05 -3.71
C LEU A 13 -3.38 53.45 -5.12
N PHE A 14 -2.21 52.85 -5.33
CA PHE A 14 -2.19 51.59 -6.06
C PHE A 14 -2.45 50.49 -5.04
N SER A 15 -3.70 50.40 -4.59
CA SER A 15 -4.24 49.09 -4.25
C SER A 15 -4.18 48.30 -5.55
N PHE A 16 -3.13 47.48 -5.71
CA PHE A 16 -3.25 46.33 -6.59
C PHE A 16 -4.56 45.66 -6.18
N PRO A 17 -5.50 45.42 -7.12
CA PRO A 17 -6.59 44.52 -6.77
C PRO A 17 -5.91 43.27 -6.24
N LEU A 18 -6.20 42.93 -4.98
CA LEU A 18 -6.01 41.56 -4.53
C LEU A 18 -6.86 40.78 -5.52
N VAL A 19 -6.20 40.18 -6.52
CA VAL A 19 -6.84 39.24 -7.40
C VAL A 19 -7.30 38.17 -6.44
N VAL A 20 -8.59 38.16 -6.13
CA VAL A 20 -9.24 36.98 -5.57
C VAL A 20 -8.83 35.87 -6.52
N PRO A 21 -8.04 34.86 -6.10
CA PRO A 21 -7.61 33.82 -7.01
C PRO A 21 -8.88 33.24 -7.63
N LYS A 22 -8.92 33.26 -8.96
CA LYS A 22 -9.78 32.33 -9.68
C LYS A 22 -9.33 30.95 -9.19
N ASP A 23 -10.27 30.08 -8.87
CA ASP A 23 -10.02 28.75 -8.30
C ASP A 23 -9.35 27.84 -9.36
N ASP A 24 -8.07 28.13 -9.59
CA ASP A 24 -7.21 27.62 -10.66
C ASP A 24 -6.72 26.23 -10.26
N ASN A 25 -7.60 25.24 -10.38
CA ASN A 25 -7.31 23.84 -10.11
C ASN A 25 -6.55 23.20 -11.28
N TYR A 26 -5.39 22.61 -11.02
CA TYR A 26 -4.62 21.82 -12.00
C TYR A 26 -4.29 20.44 -11.41
N ASP A 27 -4.32 19.39 -12.23
CA ASP A 27 -3.91 18.05 -11.82
C ASP A 27 -2.39 17.87 -11.89
N LEU A 28 -1.80 18.37 -12.99
CA LEU A 28 -0.40 18.21 -13.34
C LEU A 28 0.27 19.57 -13.57
N ILE A 29 1.39 19.80 -12.90
CA ILE A 29 2.30 20.89 -13.22
C ILE A 29 3.59 20.34 -13.83
N ILE A 30 3.97 20.89 -14.99
CA ILE A 30 5.22 20.57 -15.67
C ILE A 30 6.23 21.66 -15.37
N ILE A 31 7.31 21.34 -14.64
CA ILE A 31 8.39 22.29 -14.34
C ILE A 31 9.55 22.07 -15.31
N THR A 32 9.99 23.12 -15.99
CA THR A 32 10.94 22.97 -17.11
C THR A 32 11.84 24.19 -17.34
N PRO A 33 13.07 24.06 -17.86
CA PRO A 33 13.81 25.18 -18.42
C PRO A 33 13.13 25.69 -19.71
N PRO A 34 13.30 26.99 -20.08
CA PRO A 34 12.64 27.57 -21.25
C PRO A 34 12.89 26.86 -22.59
N ILE A 35 14.01 26.15 -22.75
CA ILE A 35 14.39 25.46 -23.99
C ILE A 35 13.37 24.38 -24.44
N PHE A 36 12.57 23.83 -23.51
CA PHE A 36 11.61 22.77 -23.81
C PHE A 36 10.17 23.26 -23.98
N LEU A 37 9.90 24.53 -23.67
CA LEU A 37 8.54 25.09 -23.61
C LEU A 37 7.73 24.83 -24.89
N ASN A 38 8.33 25.09 -26.05
CA ASN A 38 7.63 24.95 -27.34
C ASN A 38 7.18 23.51 -27.64
N GLU A 39 7.94 22.51 -27.21
CA GLU A 39 7.60 21.10 -27.47
C GLU A 39 6.59 20.56 -26.47
N LEU A 40 6.62 21.09 -25.23
CA LEU A 40 5.68 20.72 -24.19
C LEU A 40 4.26 21.21 -24.46
N GLN A 41 4.08 22.28 -25.24
CA GLN A 41 2.74 22.80 -25.55
C GLN A 41 1.80 21.73 -26.13
N LYS A 42 2.28 20.91 -27.08
CA LYS A 42 1.48 19.81 -27.65
C LYS A 42 1.17 18.72 -26.63
N PHE A 43 2.08 18.50 -25.69
CA PHE A 43 1.89 17.51 -24.63
C PHE A 43 0.86 17.99 -23.60
N VAL A 44 0.87 19.29 -23.25
CA VAL A 44 -0.18 19.91 -22.42
C VAL A 44 -1.55 19.77 -23.07
N GLU A 45 -1.68 20.15 -24.36
CA GLU A 45 -2.94 20.02 -25.09
C GLU A 45 -3.43 18.58 -25.11
N PHE A 46 -2.52 17.62 -25.31
CA PHE A 46 -2.86 16.20 -25.23
C PHE A 46 -3.38 15.81 -23.85
N LYS A 47 -2.75 16.27 -22.77
CA LYS A 47 -3.19 15.98 -21.40
C LYS A 47 -4.53 16.59 -21.06
N GLU A 48 -4.75 17.85 -21.42
CA GLU A 48 -6.03 18.52 -21.21
C GLU A 48 -7.16 17.84 -22.00
N ASN A 49 -6.91 17.43 -23.25
CA ASN A 49 -7.87 16.67 -24.05
C ASN A 49 -8.20 15.27 -23.48
N ASN A 50 -7.33 14.73 -22.62
CA ASN A 50 -7.55 13.46 -21.93
C ASN A 50 -7.99 13.67 -20.46
N GLY A 51 -8.44 14.87 -20.11
CA GLY A 51 -9.03 15.17 -18.80
C GLY A 51 -8.03 15.43 -17.68
N ILE A 52 -6.76 15.71 -17.98
CA ILE A 52 -5.75 16.08 -17.00
C ILE A 52 -5.44 17.58 -17.14
N LYS A 53 -5.95 18.41 -16.23
CA LYS A 53 -5.72 19.86 -16.23
C LYS A 53 -4.24 20.11 -16.00
N THR A 54 -3.57 20.69 -16.99
CA THR A 54 -2.10 20.70 -17.04
C THR A 54 -1.57 22.11 -17.27
N LYS A 55 -0.53 22.50 -16.52
CA LYS A 55 0.14 23.79 -16.73
C LYS A 55 1.65 23.63 -16.77
N VAL A 56 2.30 24.30 -17.73
CA VAL A 56 3.76 24.37 -17.81
C VAL A 56 4.25 25.62 -17.10
N ILE A 57 5.27 25.44 -16.27
CA ILE A 57 5.90 26.49 -15.47
C ILE A 57 7.40 26.44 -15.74
N THR A 58 7.96 27.57 -16.17
CA THR A 58 9.39 27.65 -16.41
C THR A 58 10.17 27.94 -15.14
N LEU A 59 11.44 27.49 -15.09
CA LEU A 59 12.34 27.79 -13.97
C LEU A 59 12.49 29.30 -13.72
N ASN A 60 12.51 30.12 -14.78
CA ASN A 60 12.58 31.57 -14.65
C ASN A 60 11.35 32.12 -13.92
N GLU A 61 10.14 31.65 -14.24
CA GLU A 61 8.93 32.09 -13.55
C GLU A 61 8.94 31.76 -12.04
N ILE A 62 9.52 30.62 -11.66
CA ILE A 62 9.72 30.24 -10.26
C ILE A 62 10.74 31.17 -9.60
N TYR A 63 11.91 31.34 -10.21
CA TYR A 63 13.01 32.11 -9.63
C TYR A 63 12.74 33.61 -9.56
N ASP A 64 11.96 34.13 -10.50
CA ASP A 64 11.49 35.52 -10.54
C ASP A 64 10.27 35.76 -9.64
N SER A 65 9.83 34.75 -8.87
CA SER A 65 8.71 34.85 -7.93
C SER A 65 7.40 35.33 -8.58
N LYS A 66 7.11 34.86 -9.80
CA LYS A 66 5.97 35.33 -10.60
C LYS A 66 4.61 35.06 -9.94
N TYR A 67 4.48 33.93 -9.23
CA TYR A 67 3.21 33.46 -8.65
C TYR A 67 3.08 33.77 -7.16
N PHE A 68 4.19 33.71 -6.42
CA PHE A 68 4.26 34.03 -4.99
C PHE A 68 5.69 34.42 -4.64
N LYS A 69 5.87 35.09 -3.50
CA LYS A 69 7.20 35.44 -3.00
C LYS A 69 7.95 34.16 -2.57
N CYS A 70 8.90 33.74 -3.38
CA CYS A 70 9.69 32.54 -3.12
C CYS A 70 10.79 32.81 -2.08
N ASN A 71 10.81 32.04 -0.98
CA ASN A 71 11.76 32.22 0.13
C ASN A 71 12.84 31.13 0.20
N GLY A 72 13.02 30.32 -0.85
CA GLY A 72 14.01 29.25 -0.88
C GLY A 72 15.45 29.75 -0.83
N ARG A 73 16.27 29.10 0.00
CA ARG A 73 17.70 29.36 0.23
C ARG A 73 18.55 29.09 -1.03
N ASP A 74 18.15 28.09 -1.81
CA ASP A 74 18.79 27.71 -3.07
C ASP A 74 17.77 27.32 -4.14
N ASN A 75 18.23 27.02 -5.36
CA ASN A 75 17.34 26.75 -6.49
C ASN A 75 16.42 25.54 -6.29
N PRO A 76 16.87 24.37 -5.78
CA PRO A 76 15.95 23.28 -5.49
C PRO A 76 14.93 23.65 -4.40
N GLU A 77 15.31 24.37 -3.34
CA GLU A 77 14.33 24.77 -2.31
C GLU A 77 13.32 25.79 -2.86
N LYS A 78 13.73 26.68 -3.77
CA LYS A 78 12.80 27.58 -4.47
C LYS A 78 11.75 26.80 -5.29
N ILE A 79 12.17 25.75 -5.97
CA ILE A 79 11.27 24.85 -6.70
C ILE A 79 10.32 24.16 -5.71
N LYS A 80 10.83 23.65 -4.59
CA LYS A 80 9.99 22.99 -3.57
C LYS A 80 8.96 23.93 -2.95
N TYR A 81 9.31 25.19 -2.66
CA TYR A 81 8.33 26.19 -2.22
C TYR A 81 7.28 26.49 -3.28
N PHE A 82 7.65 26.50 -4.56
CA PHE A 82 6.69 26.64 -5.65
C PHE A 82 5.73 25.45 -5.71
N ILE A 83 6.26 24.23 -5.58
CA ILE A 83 5.44 23.01 -5.52
C ILE A 83 4.49 23.07 -4.32
N LYS A 84 4.97 23.48 -3.14
CA LYS A 84 4.13 23.72 -1.97
C LYS A 84 2.99 24.70 -2.28
N HIS A 85 3.31 25.86 -2.86
CA HIS A 85 2.29 26.84 -3.23
C HIS A 85 1.28 26.26 -4.23
N ALA A 86 1.74 25.54 -5.25
CA ALA A 86 0.85 24.90 -6.22
C ALA A 86 -0.02 23.80 -5.57
N TYR A 87 0.51 23.08 -4.57
CA TYR A 87 -0.25 22.12 -3.80
C TYR A 87 -1.35 22.79 -2.96
N ASP A 88 -0.99 23.84 -2.23
CA ASP A 88 -1.91 24.55 -1.32
C ASP A 88 -2.99 25.32 -2.09
N GLU A 89 -2.62 26.02 -3.16
CA GLU A 89 -3.49 27.01 -3.83
C GLU A 89 -4.06 26.50 -5.16
N TRP A 90 -3.40 25.53 -5.82
CA TRP A 90 -3.84 25.00 -7.12
C TRP A 90 -4.26 23.53 -7.05
N HIS A 91 -4.19 22.93 -5.85
CA HIS A 91 -4.66 21.58 -5.53
C HIS A 91 -4.07 20.48 -6.43
N ILE A 92 -2.78 20.62 -6.75
CA ILE A 92 -2.08 19.71 -7.66
C ILE A 92 -1.91 18.31 -7.06
N ARG A 93 -1.91 17.31 -7.92
CA ARG A 93 -1.63 15.91 -7.57
C ARG A 93 -0.28 15.43 -8.07
N TYR A 94 0.17 16.01 -9.19
CA TYR A 94 1.31 15.52 -9.95
C TYR A 94 2.28 16.64 -10.32
N ILE A 95 3.58 16.35 -10.23
CA ILE A 95 4.65 17.17 -10.80
C ILE A 95 5.42 16.35 -11.82
N LEU A 96 5.58 16.89 -13.03
CA LEU A 96 6.52 16.37 -14.03
C LEU A 96 7.71 17.31 -14.17
N LEU A 97 8.88 16.86 -13.76
CA LEU A 97 10.13 17.59 -13.92
C LEU A 97 10.71 17.29 -15.31
N VAL A 98 10.86 18.30 -16.17
CA VAL A 98 11.37 18.12 -17.53
C VAL A 98 12.73 18.77 -17.68
N GLY A 99 13.80 17.97 -17.59
CA GLY A 99 15.18 18.40 -17.74
C GLY A 99 16.15 17.49 -17.00
N SER A 100 17.35 17.33 -17.54
CA SER A 100 18.47 16.67 -16.85
C SER A 100 18.94 17.47 -15.64
N SER A 101 19.75 16.85 -14.78
CA SER A 101 20.40 17.49 -13.62
C SER A 101 21.19 18.78 -13.93
N LYS A 102 21.66 18.94 -15.18
CA LYS A 102 22.35 20.15 -15.66
C LYS A 102 21.40 21.28 -16.04
N LEU A 103 20.15 20.96 -16.34
CA LEU A 103 19.14 21.89 -16.86
C LEU A 103 18.05 22.21 -15.82
N LEU A 104 17.76 21.26 -14.93
CA LEU A 104 16.78 21.37 -13.85
C LEU A 104 17.43 20.82 -12.57
N PRO A 105 17.51 21.61 -11.48
CA PRO A 105 18.19 21.21 -10.26
C PRO A 105 17.69 19.90 -9.65
N VAL A 106 18.60 19.17 -9.02
CA VAL A 106 18.32 17.99 -8.20
C VAL A 106 18.63 18.29 -6.74
N ARG A 107 18.08 17.48 -5.82
CA ARG A 107 18.51 17.49 -4.42
C ARG A 107 19.39 16.29 -4.11
N TYR A 108 20.45 16.53 -3.35
CA TYR A 108 21.30 15.48 -2.80
C TYR A 108 20.88 15.15 -1.38
N SER A 109 20.60 13.87 -1.11
CA SER A 109 20.47 13.32 0.24
C SER A 109 21.86 12.94 0.80
N TYR A 110 22.10 13.24 2.08
CA TYR A 110 23.35 12.97 2.80
C TYR A 110 23.15 11.88 3.86
N LEU A 111 22.49 10.79 3.48
CA LEU A 111 22.29 9.64 4.36
C LEU A 111 23.55 8.75 4.43
N ASN A 112 23.94 8.40 5.66
CA ASN A 112 24.98 7.41 5.93
C ASN A 112 24.34 6.03 6.18
N ASP A 113 24.38 5.14 5.19
CA ASP A 113 23.83 3.79 5.30
C ASP A 113 24.70 2.83 6.12
N ARG A 114 25.86 3.28 6.60
CA ARG A 114 26.84 2.52 7.39
C ARG A 114 27.27 1.21 6.72
N SER A 115 27.12 1.11 5.40
CA SER A 115 27.61 -0.05 4.66
C SER A 115 29.13 -0.14 4.79
N SER A 116 29.63 -1.33 5.12
CA SER A 116 31.07 -1.61 5.28
C SER A 116 31.78 -1.85 3.94
N THR A 117 31.12 -1.54 2.82
CA THR A 117 31.69 -1.76 1.49
C THR A 117 32.83 -0.78 1.24
N TRP A 118 33.79 -1.21 0.42
CA TRP A 118 34.92 -0.42 -0.10
C TRP A 118 34.53 0.89 -0.80
N GLU A 119 33.22 1.13 -1.00
CA GLU A 119 32.67 2.32 -1.62
C GLU A 119 31.68 2.99 -0.65
N TYR A 120 32.11 4.10 -0.04
CA TYR A 120 31.27 4.95 0.81
C TYR A 120 30.53 5.97 -0.06
N GLU A 121 29.23 5.77 -0.27
CA GLU A 121 28.37 6.74 -0.98
C GLU A 121 28.01 7.91 -0.06
N ARG A 122 28.75 9.02 -0.19
CA ARG A 122 28.56 10.20 0.65
C ARG A 122 27.22 10.91 0.47
N LYS A 123 26.65 10.79 -0.73
CA LYS A 123 25.39 11.42 -1.13
C LYS A 123 24.86 10.81 -2.42
N PHE A 124 23.55 10.89 -2.61
CA PHE A 124 22.87 10.46 -3.84
C PHE A 124 21.70 11.40 -4.16
N ILE A 125 21.17 11.33 -5.38
CA ILE A 125 20.06 12.19 -5.82
C ILE A 125 18.76 11.66 -5.23
N SER A 126 17.87 12.57 -4.80
CA SER A 126 16.50 12.21 -4.47
C SER A 126 15.54 13.29 -4.94
N ASP A 127 14.68 12.95 -5.91
CA ASP A 127 13.55 13.82 -6.27
C ASP A 127 12.35 13.62 -5.32
N LEU A 128 12.36 12.61 -4.45
CA LEU A 128 11.40 12.50 -3.33
C LEU A 128 11.40 13.79 -2.48
N TYR A 129 12.55 14.48 -2.42
CA TYR A 129 12.66 15.82 -1.83
C TYR A 129 11.57 16.78 -2.31
N TYR A 130 11.19 16.76 -3.59
CA TYR A 130 10.18 17.67 -4.12
C TYR A 130 8.75 17.23 -3.81
N ALA A 131 8.54 15.95 -3.50
CA ALA A 131 7.23 15.35 -3.25
C ALA A 131 6.84 15.33 -1.76
N ASP A 132 7.80 15.21 -0.85
CA ASP A 132 7.64 15.37 0.61
C ASP A 132 7.58 16.87 0.93
N ILE A 133 6.40 17.45 1.00
CA ILE A 133 6.16 18.90 1.16
C ILE A 133 6.06 19.26 2.66
N TYR A 134 5.43 18.40 3.45
CA TYR A 134 5.12 18.63 4.86
C TYR A 134 5.70 17.55 5.77
N ASP A 135 6.21 17.96 6.93
CA ASP A 135 6.61 17.03 7.98
C ASP A 135 5.39 16.49 8.76
N ALA A 136 5.61 15.48 9.59
CA ALA A 136 4.58 14.84 10.41
C ALA A 136 3.82 15.80 11.38
N ASN A 137 4.30 17.03 11.58
CA ASN A 137 3.64 18.06 12.38
C ASN A 137 2.91 19.10 11.51
N GLY A 138 2.90 18.94 10.19
CA GLY A 138 2.31 19.87 9.22
C GLY A 138 3.18 21.09 8.89
N ASN A 139 4.47 21.11 9.28
CA ASN A 139 5.39 22.18 8.91
C ASN A 139 6.04 21.89 7.55
N PHE A 140 6.61 22.90 6.90
CA PHE A 140 7.37 22.69 5.66
C PHE A 140 8.56 21.75 5.89
N SER A 141 8.58 20.63 5.16
CA SER A 141 9.67 19.66 5.17
C SER A 141 10.86 20.21 4.40
N SER A 142 11.78 20.90 5.06
CA SER A 142 12.94 21.50 4.39
C SER A 142 14.01 20.50 3.96
N TRP A 143 13.94 19.29 4.51
CA TRP A 143 15.02 18.28 4.56
C TRP A 143 16.33 18.76 5.19
N ASP A 144 16.39 19.96 5.77
CA ASP A 144 17.57 20.50 6.47
C ASP A 144 17.08 21.17 7.76
N SER A 145 16.70 20.33 8.70
CA SER A 145 16.03 20.68 9.95
C SER A 145 16.96 21.32 10.98
N ASN A 146 18.27 21.22 10.78
CA ASN A 146 19.29 21.86 11.61
C ASN A 146 19.96 23.07 10.93
N GLY A 147 19.64 23.35 9.66
CA GLY A 147 20.09 24.52 8.92
C GLY A 147 21.57 24.48 8.53
N ASN A 148 22.18 23.30 8.44
CA ASN A 148 23.60 23.13 8.17
C ASN A 148 23.92 23.05 6.66
N GLY A 149 22.90 23.01 5.79
CA GLY A 149 23.05 22.95 4.33
C GLY A 149 23.27 21.54 3.75
N TYR A 150 23.20 20.50 4.58
CA TYR A 150 23.09 19.11 4.17
C TYR A 150 21.63 18.69 4.31
N TYR A 151 21.13 17.99 3.29
CA TYR A 151 19.70 17.70 3.18
C TYR A 151 19.47 16.20 3.29
N GLY A 152 18.36 15.79 3.93
CA GLY A 152 17.98 14.40 4.13
C GLY A 152 19.03 13.62 4.93
N GLU A 153 19.76 14.31 5.81
CA GLU A 153 20.93 13.70 6.41
C GLU A 153 20.52 12.67 7.48
N TYR A 154 21.20 11.52 7.51
CA TYR A 154 21.00 10.51 8.55
C TYR A 154 22.35 10.00 9.01
N GLU A 155 22.66 10.27 10.28
CA GLU A 155 23.98 10.08 10.89
C GLU A 155 25.17 10.47 10.00
N HIS A 156 25.00 11.58 9.26
CA HIS A 156 26.03 12.16 8.40
C HIS A 156 27.19 12.65 9.24
N GLU A 157 28.41 12.18 8.94
CA GLU A 157 29.59 12.42 9.76
C GLU A 157 30.43 13.60 9.23
N ILE A 158 30.55 14.65 10.05
CA ILE A 158 31.35 15.84 9.77
C ILE A 158 32.21 16.13 11.00
N ASN A 159 33.54 16.12 10.84
CA ASN A 159 34.52 16.34 11.92
C ASN A 159 34.23 15.48 13.17
N ASP A 160 34.07 14.16 12.95
CA ASP A 160 33.77 13.15 13.98
C ASP A 160 32.44 13.35 14.74
N LYS A 161 31.56 14.24 14.26
CA LYS A 161 30.20 14.45 14.78
C LYS A 161 29.16 13.96 13.78
N LYS A 162 28.11 13.32 14.28
CA LYS A 162 27.00 12.80 13.49
C LYS A 162 25.79 13.72 13.58
N TYR A 163 25.25 14.06 12.42
CA TYR A 163 24.07 14.91 12.30
C TYR A 163 22.93 14.14 11.63
N THR A 164 21.68 14.53 11.90
CA THR A 164 20.48 13.84 11.40
C THR A 164 19.35 14.83 11.28
N ASP A 165 18.68 14.81 10.13
CA ASP A 165 17.51 15.60 9.87
C ASP A 165 16.23 14.92 10.33
N ARG A 166 15.27 15.75 10.73
CA ARG A 166 13.90 15.30 10.96
C ARG A 166 13.13 15.37 9.64
N VAL A 167 13.05 14.22 8.96
CA VAL A 167 12.25 13.98 7.76
C VAL A 167 11.39 12.73 7.98
N ASP A 168 10.13 12.74 7.52
CA ASP A 168 9.27 11.55 7.53
C ASP A 168 9.26 10.82 6.17
N LEU A 169 9.68 11.51 5.10
CA LEU A 169 9.73 11.02 3.72
C LEU A 169 8.36 10.69 3.14
N HIS A 170 7.28 11.25 3.68
CA HIS A 170 5.92 10.99 3.19
C HIS A 170 5.58 11.95 2.04
N PRO A 171 5.48 11.46 0.79
CA PRO A 171 5.12 12.33 -0.33
C PRO A 171 3.63 12.72 -0.32
N GLU A 172 3.33 14.03 -0.39
CA GLU A 172 1.97 14.53 -0.58
C GLU A 172 1.47 14.32 -2.01
N ILE A 173 2.35 14.60 -2.97
CA ILE A 173 2.11 14.50 -4.41
C ILE A 173 2.96 13.40 -5.04
N ALA A 174 2.60 12.95 -6.23
CA ALA A 174 3.46 12.06 -6.99
C ALA A 174 4.33 12.85 -7.96
N ILE A 175 5.59 12.46 -8.09
CA ILE A 175 6.55 13.12 -8.98
C ILE A 175 7.14 12.14 -9.99
N GLY A 176 7.39 12.62 -11.20
CA GLY A 176 8.19 11.92 -12.18
C GLY A 176 9.08 12.89 -12.94
N ARG A 177 10.15 12.36 -13.55
CA ARG A 177 11.11 13.14 -14.31
C ARG A 177 11.27 12.66 -15.75
N LEU A 178 11.29 13.60 -16.69
CA LEU A 178 11.88 13.41 -18.01
C LEU A 178 13.28 14.03 -17.99
N ALA A 179 14.32 13.22 -17.76
CA ALA A 179 15.71 13.68 -17.59
C ALA A 179 16.39 14.07 -18.93
N CYS A 180 15.62 14.65 -19.85
CA CYS A 180 16.06 14.98 -21.19
C CYS A 180 17.16 16.03 -21.19
N ARG A 181 18.22 15.75 -21.94
CA ARG A 181 19.37 16.65 -22.11
C ARG A 181 19.23 17.58 -23.31
N ASN A 182 18.29 17.28 -24.20
CA ASN A 182 18.03 18.01 -25.42
C ASN A 182 16.60 17.74 -25.91
N VAL A 183 16.18 18.53 -26.91
CA VAL A 183 14.82 18.50 -27.46
C VAL A 183 14.45 17.16 -28.10
N MET A 184 15.43 16.43 -28.67
CA MET A 184 15.18 15.14 -29.31
C MET A 184 14.80 14.06 -28.29
N GLU A 185 15.51 13.99 -27.16
CA GLU A 185 15.18 13.07 -26.06
C GLU A 185 13.79 13.37 -25.50
N LEU A 186 13.45 14.65 -25.31
CA LEU A 186 12.11 15.07 -24.89
C LEU A 186 11.03 14.59 -25.88
N LYS A 187 11.23 14.84 -27.18
CA LYS A 187 10.31 14.40 -28.24
C LYS A 187 10.08 12.89 -28.24
N ASN A 188 11.12 12.11 -27.97
CA ASN A 188 10.99 10.66 -27.90
C ASN A 188 10.16 10.25 -26.68
N ALA A 189 10.44 10.82 -25.51
CA ALA A 189 9.72 10.51 -24.27
C ALA A 189 8.23 10.87 -24.37
N ILE A 190 7.88 12.11 -24.72
CA ILE A 190 6.47 12.55 -24.78
C ILE A 190 5.69 11.80 -25.86
N ARG A 191 6.32 11.46 -27.00
CA ARG A 191 5.66 10.68 -28.05
C ARG A 191 5.29 9.28 -27.52
N LYS A 192 6.22 8.61 -26.85
CA LYS A 192 5.95 7.28 -26.27
C LYS A 192 4.85 7.33 -25.22
N ILE A 193 4.80 8.37 -24.40
CA ILE A 193 3.72 8.57 -23.41
C ILE A 193 2.37 8.73 -24.13
N MET A 194 2.29 9.62 -25.13
CA MET A 194 1.07 9.84 -25.91
C MET A 194 0.61 8.56 -26.64
N ASP A 195 1.54 7.85 -27.27
CA ASP A 195 1.28 6.59 -27.96
C ASP A 195 0.77 5.54 -26.96
N TYR A 196 1.45 5.37 -25.82
CA TYR A 196 1.05 4.46 -24.75
C TYR A 196 -0.37 4.76 -24.26
N GLU A 197 -0.71 6.01 -23.98
CA GLU A 197 -2.04 6.37 -23.48
C GLU A 197 -3.15 6.14 -24.52
N SER A 198 -2.83 6.26 -25.82
CA SER A 198 -3.78 6.02 -26.92
C SER A 198 -4.00 4.55 -27.31
N MET A 199 -3.12 3.63 -26.87
CA MET A 199 -3.14 2.23 -27.30
C MET A 199 -3.59 1.29 -26.18
N GLN A 200 -4.22 0.15 -26.51
CA GLN A 200 -4.42 -0.91 -25.53
C GLN A 200 -3.12 -1.71 -25.35
N SER A 201 -2.61 -1.77 -24.13
CA SER A 201 -1.43 -2.58 -23.80
C SER A 201 -1.76 -4.07 -23.79
N THR A 202 -0.77 -4.90 -24.11
CA THR A 202 -0.82 -6.33 -23.84
C THR A 202 -0.86 -6.58 -22.34
N LYS A 203 -1.20 -7.81 -21.94
CA LYS A 203 -1.05 -8.26 -20.54
C LYS A 203 0.19 -9.14 -20.39
N ASN A 204 1.28 -8.81 -21.08
CA ASN A 204 2.54 -9.54 -20.95
C ASN A 204 3.44 -8.86 -19.91
N LEU A 205 3.88 -9.62 -18.92
CA LEU A 205 4.80 -9.20 -17.86
C LEU A 205 6.14 -9.93 -18.07
N LEU A 206 7.18 -9.22 -18.48
CA LEU A 206 8.53 -9.76 -18.59
C LEU A 206 9.21 -9.71 -17.22
N LEU A 207 9.72 -10.86 -16.78
CA LEU A 207 10.44 -11.03 -15.52
C LEU A 207 11.81 -11.60 -15.86
N ALA A 208 12.87 -10.85 -15.56
CA ALA A 208 14.24 -11.25 -15.85
C ALA A 208 15.13 -11.02 -14.62
N GLY A 209 15.35 -12.10 -13.89
CA GLY A 209 16.12 -12.10 -12.65
C GLY A 209 16.91 -13.39 -12.47
N GLY A 210 17.97 -13.29 -11.69
CA GLY A 210 18.91 -14.37 -11.44
C GLY A 210 19.25 -14.50 -9.96
N ASP A 211 20.44 -15.00 -9.70
CA ASP A 211 20.97 -15.24 -8.36
C ASP A 211 21.84 -14.06 -7.90
N SER A 212 21.29 -13.16 -7.08
CA SER A 212 22.00 -11.93 -6.70
C SER A 212 23.07 -12.21 -5.66
N TYR A 213 22.89 -13.26 -4.84
CA TYR A 213 23.84 -13.68 -3.82
C TYR A 213 24.11 -15.20 -3.91
N PRO A 214 24.93 -15.67 -4.87
CA PRO A 214 25.22 -17.10 -5.00
C PRO A 214 25.93 -17.67 -3.76
N ASN A 215 25.54 -18.87 -3.32
CA ASN A 215 26.08 -19.57 -2.15
C ASN A 215 25.90 -18.81 -0.82
N ASP A 216 24.86 -18.00 -0.70
CA ASP A 216 24.59 -17.25 0.53
C ASP A 216 24.05 -18.16 1.66
N PRO A 217 24.30 -17.81 2.94
CA PRO A 217 23.87 -18.61 4.08
C PRO A 217 22.35 -18.56 4.34
N CYS A 218 21.58 -17.75 3.60
CA CYS A 218 20.13 -17.58 3.79
C CYS A 218 19.31 -18.55 2.92
N GLY A 219 19.87 -19.71 2.62
CA GLY A 219 19.20 -20.81 1.94
C GLY A 219 19.53 -20.93 0.45
N ASP A 220 20.48 -20.14 -0.07
CA ASP A 220 20.94 -20.19 -1.46
C ASP A 220 19.77 -20.10 -2.43
N ILE A 221 19.01 -19.00 -2.30
CA ILE A 221 17.78 -18.76 -3.04
C ILE A 221 18.07 -17.71 -4.11
N PRO A 222 17.80 -17.96 -5.40
CA PRO A 222 18.01 -16.95 -6.43
C PRO A 222 17.02 -15.79 -6.24
N GLU A 223 17.47 -14.69 -5.64
CA GLU A 223 16.60 -13.64 -5.11
C GLU A 223 15.76 -12.97 -6.19
N GLY A 224 16.35 -12.74 -7.37
CA GLY A 224 15.62 -12.13 -8.49
C GLY A 224 14.44 -12.98 -8.91
N GLN A 225 14.64 -14.30 -9.05
CA GLN A 225 13.59 -15.24 -9.40
C GLN A 225 12.51 -15.32 -8.30
N TYR A 226 12.93 -15.34 -7.03
CA TYR A 226 12.03 -15.43 -5.89
C TYR A 226 11.12 -14.19 -5.76
N LEU A 227 11.70 -13.00 -5.93
CA LEU A 227 10.96 -11.74 -5.93
C LEU A 227 10.00 -11.66 -7.12
N GLU A 228 10.49 -11.98 -8.32
CA GLU A 228 9.67 -11.91 -9.53
C GLU A 228 8.52 -12.92 -9.52
N ASP A 229 8.69 -14.09 -8.90
CA ASP A 229 7.59 -15.02 -8.64
C ASP A 229 6.54 -14.45 -7.68
N ALA A 230 6.95 -13.66 -6.68
CA ALA A 230 6.01 -12.95 -5.81
C ALA A 230 5.28 -11.84 -6.57
N ILE A 231 5.98 -11.08 -7.41
CA ILE A 231 5.40 -10.07 -8.30
C ILE A 231 4.38 -10.70 -9.25
N ALA A 232 4.69 -11.85 -9.86
CA ALA A 232 3.77 -12.56 -10.75
C ALA A 232 2.46 -12.96 -10.05
N LYS A 233 2.51 -13.32 -8.76
CA LYS A 233 1.32 -13.65 -7.96
C LYS A 233 0.44 -12.42 -7.70
N GLU A 234 1.05 -11.24 -7.61
CA GLU A 234 0.29 -9.99 -7.52
C GLU A 234 -0.35 -9.61 -8.86
N MET A 235 0.10 -10.19 -9.98
CA MET A 235 -0.39 -9.88 -11.32
C MET A 235 -1.03 -11.11 -12.00
N PRO A 236 -2.05 -11.76 -11.41
CA PRO A 236 -2.59 -13.02 -11.92
C PRO A 236 -3.24 -12.89 -13.32
N ASP A 237 -3.63 -11.68 -13.68
CA ASP A 237 -4.20 -11.31 -14.97
C ASP A 237 -3.16 -11.18 -16.10
N PHE A 238 -1.87 -11.15 -15.76
CA PHE A 238 -0.78 -11.00 -16.70
C PHE A 238 -0.17 -12.37 -17.05
N ASN A 239 0.18 -12.53 -18.32
CA ASN A 239 1.02 -13.60 -18.79
C ASN A 239 2.47 -13.32 -18.40
N ALA A 240 2.96 -13.99 -17.36
CA ALA A 240 4.33 -13.88 -16.88
C ALA A 240 5.32 -14.62 -17.80
N ILE A 241 6.16 -13.85 -18.50
CA ILE A 241 7.27 -14.33 -19.33
C ILE A 241 8.54 -14.32 -18.47
N LYS A 242 8.94 -15.49 -17.98
CA LYS A 242 10.07 -15.64 -17.05
C LYS A 242 11.37 -15.97 -17.77
N LEU A 243 12.40 -15.17 -17.53
CA LEU A 243 13.77 -15.36 -17.99
C LEU A 243 14.68 -15.56 -16.77
N TYR A 244 14.76 -16.78 -16.24
CA TYR A 244 15.37 -17.11 -14.95
C TYR A 244 16.65 -17.94 -15.06
N PRO A 245 17.83 -17.33 -15.21
CA PRO A 245 18.05 -15.95 -15.69
C PRO A 245 17.88 -15.86 -17.23
N PRO A 246 17.95 -14.65 -17.82
CA PRO A 246 18.08 -14.51 -19.27
C PRO A 246 19.39 -15.14 -19.79
N LYS A 247 19.36 -15.78 -20.96
CA LYS A 247 20.57 -16.36 -21.59
C LYS A 247 21.56 -15.28 -22.06
N ASN A 248 21.04 -14.15 -22.51
CA ASN A 248 21.80 -12.99 -23.00
C ASN A 248 20.87 -11.79 -23.26
N ALA A 249 21.47 -10.64 -23.53
CA ALA A 249 20.79 -9.40 -23.91
C ALA A 249 19.81 -9.53 -25.08
N MET A 250 20.09 -10.41 -26.05
CA MET A 250 19.23 -10.59 -27.23
C MET A 250 17.91 -11.29 -26.88
N GLU A 251 17.90 -12.15 -25.87
CA GLU A 251 16.68 -12.77 -25.36
C GLU A 251 15.76 -11.72 -24.71
N ILE A 252 16.32 -10.82 -23.90
CA ILE A 252 15.60 -9.69 -23.29
C ILE A 252 15.00 -8.81 -24.41
N ASN A 253 15.82 -8.38 -25.37
CA ASN A 253 15.38 -7.55 -26.49
C ASN A 253 14.26 -8.23 -27.30
N SER A 254 14.40 -9.52 -27.59
CA SER A 254 13.40 -10.28 -28.34
C SER A 254 12.04 -10.29 -27.64
N LYS A 255 12.01 -10.39 -26.30
CA LYS A 255 10.76 -10.30 -25.53
C LYS A 255 10.17 -8.90 -25.55
N ILE A 256 10.98 -7.86 -25.31
CA ILE A 256 10.50 -6.48 -25.33
C ILE A 256 9.99 -6.09 -26.72
N ASP A 257 10.71 -6.45 -27.79
CA ASP A 257 10.31 -6.23 -29.19
C ASP A 257 9.03 -6.97 -29.56
N GLY A 258 8.76 -8.10 -28.91
CA GLY A 258 7.54 -8.89 -29.06
C GLY A 258 6.29 -8.27 -28.44
N GLY A 259 6.42 -7.21 -27.65
CA GLY A 259 5.31 -6.53 -26.98
C GLY A 259 5.12 -7.02 -25.55
N VAL A 260 5.54 -6.19 -24.59
CA VAL A 260 5.33 -6.38 -23.16
C VAL A 260 4.86 -5.06 -22.55
N ALA A 261 3.94 -5.14 -21.60
CA ALA A 261 3.40 -3.97 -20.92
C ALA A 261 4.27 -3.55 -19.73
N ILE A 262 4.90 -4.51 -19.07
CA ILE A 262 5.80 -4.28 -17.95
C ILE A 262 7.02 -5.20 -18.11
N ALA A 263 8.21 -4.67 -17.80
CA ALA A 263 9.44 -5.44 -17.73
C ALA A 263 10.13 -5.20 -16.39
N VAL A 264 10.43 -6.27 -15.65
CA VAL A 264 11.17 -6.24 -14.39
C VAL A 264 12.55 -6.86 -14.62
N LEU A 265 13.58 -6.14 -14.20
CA LEU A 265 14.99 -6.54 -14.33
C LEU A 265 15.62 -6.59 -12.92
N GLU A 266 15.63 -7.76 -12.29
CA GLU A 266 16.21 -7.96 -10.95
C GLU A 266 17.68 -8.42 -11.00
N GLY A 267 18.59 -7.61 -10.46
CA GLY A 267 20.01 -7.96 -10.43
C GLY A 267 20.91 -6.88 -9.86
N ALA A 268 22.15 -6.84 -10.35
CA ALA A 268 23.12 -5.80 -10.04
C ALA A 268 23.14 -4.72 -11.12
N GLY A 269 23.63 -3.54 -10.73
CA GLY A 269 23.62 -2.37 -11.60
C GLY A 269 24.92 -1.58 -11.55
N ALA A 270 25.16 -0.84 -12.62
CA ALA A 270 25.97 0.35 -12.63
C ALA A 270 25.32 1.35 -13.60
N GLN A 271 25.79 2.60 -13.60
CA GLN A 271 25.16 3.70 -14.34
C GLN A 271 24.79 3.43 -15.82
N HIS A 272 25.45 2.48 -16.50
CA HIS A 272 25.19 2.16 -17.92
C HIS A 272 24.98 0.67 -18.21
N LEU A 273 24.85 -0.18 -17.19
CA LEU A 273 24.65 -1.61 -17.37
C LEU A 273 23.85 -2.20 -16.21
N TRP A 274 22.99 -3.13 -16.55
CA TRP A 274 22.38 -4.07 -15.62
C TRP A 274 23.00 -5.45 -15.83
N ALA A 275 23.09 -6.26 -14.78
CA ALA A 275 23.63 -7.60 -14.89
C ALA A 275 23.00 -8.55 -13.86
N THR A 276 23.03 -9.84 -14.16
CA THR A 276 22.54 -10.89 -13.25
C THR A 276 23.35 -12.17 -13.41
N HIS A 277 23.07 -13.20 -12.59
CA HIS A 277 23.77 -14.48 -12.57
C HIS A 277 22.88 -15.69 -12.84
N GLU A 278 23.51 -16.76 -13.33
CA GLU A 278 22.95 -18.11 -13.27
C GLU A 278 22.92 -18.62 -11.82
N TYR A 279 21.92 -19.44 -11.49
CA TYR A 279 21.83 -20.07 -10.18
C TYR A 279 23.11 -20.87 -9.89
N ASN A 280 23.77 -20.56 -8.76
CA ASN A 280 25.06 -21.16 -8.39
C ASN A 280 26.17 -21.00 -9.45
N GLY A 281 26.06 -20.01 -10.34
CA GLY A 281 27.01 -19.74 -11.41
C GLY A 281 27.77 -18.42 -11.23
N GLU A 282 29.09 -18.45 -11.40
CA GLU A 282 29.93 -17.23 -11.32
C GLU A 282 29.83 -16.34 -12.57
N LYS A 283 29.13 -16.81 -13.62
CA LYS A 283 29.07 -16.13 -14.90
C LYS A 283 28.01 -15.02 -14.89
N TRP A 284 28.47 -13.79 -15.10
CA TRP A 284 27.61 -12.63 -15.32
C TRP A 284 26.93 -12.64 -16.69
N ILE A 285 25.65 -12.32 -16.70
CA ILE A 285 24.87 -12.00 -17.90
C ILE A 285 24.65 -10.48 -17.91
N TYR A 286 25.22 -9.81 -18.91
CA TYR A 286 25.17 -8.35 -19.02
C TYR A 286 24.09 -7.87 -19.98
N TYR A 287 23.44 -6.77 -19.60
CA TYR A 287 22.55 -5.99 -20.44
C TYR A 287 22.97 -4.51 -20.35
N TYR A 288 23.54 -4.00 -21.42
CA TYR A 288 24.09 -2.65 -21.47
C TYR A 288 23.09 -1.64 -22.05
N GLY A 289 23.31 -0.36 -21.76
CA GLY A 289 22.52 0.71 -22.37
C GLY A 289 22.52 0.71 -23.91
N TRP A 290 23.56 0.18 -24.56
CA TRP A 290 23.56 0.03 -26.02
C TRP A 290 22.63 -1.07 -26.51
N ASN A 291 22.32 -2.09 -25.70
CA ASN A 291 21.32 -3.10 -26.05
C ASN A 291 19.91 -2.50 -26.08
N ILE A 292 19.58 -1.61 -25.15
CA ILE A 292 18.31 -0.86 -25.13
C ILE A 292 18.16 -0.03 -26.41
N ARG A 293 19.25 0.60 -26.87
CA ARG A 293 19.26 1.39 -28.12
C ARG A 293 19.00 0.57 -29.39
N LEU A 294 19.10 -0.75 -29.33
CA LEU A 294 18.80 -1.66 -30.44
C LEU A 294 17.34 -2.10 -30.50
N LEU A 295 16.54 -1.82 -29.47
CA LEU A 295 15.11 -2.15 -29.42
C LEU A 295 14.35 -1.50 -30.58
N ARG A 296 13.31 -2.20 -31.03
CA ARG A 296 12.38 -1.81 -32.10
C ARG A 296 10.92 -2.02 -31.73
N ASN A 297 10.66 -2.25 -30.43
CA ASN A 297 9.33 -2.44 -29.87
C ASN A 297 8.36 -1.30 -30.26
N LYS A 298 7.10 -1.69 -30.50
CA LYS A 298 5.98 -0.79 -30.79
C LYS A 298 5.10 -0.53 -29.58
N GLU A 299 5.09 -1.46 -28.63
CA GLU A 299 4.48 -1.29 -27.32
C GLU A 299 5.58 -0.93 -26.32
N TYR A 300 5.38 0.11 -25.54
CA TYR A 300 6.38 0.69 -24.65
C TYR A 300 6.14 0.27 -23.20
N PRO A 301 6.95 -0.63 -22.62
CA PRO A 301 6.72 -1.11 -21.25
C PRO A 301 7.03 -0.04 -20.20
N ILE A 302 6.41 -0.21 -19.03
CA ILE A 302 6.96 0.33 -17.78
C ILE A 302 8.10 -0.61 -17.35
N VAL A 303 9.29 -0.05 -17.12
CA VAL A 303 10.48 -0.83 -16.79
C VAL A 303 10.85 -0.63 -15.32
N LEU A 304 10.94 -1.71 -14.56
CA LEU A 304 11.41 -1.68 -13.17
C LEU A 304 12.79 -2.32 -13.12
N THR A 305 13.77 -1.63 -12.52
CA THR A 305 15.14 -2.13 -12.46
C THR A 305 15.66 -2.14 -11.03
N SER A 306 16.34 -3.21 -10.69
CA SER A 306 17.05 -3.36 -9.43
C SER A 306 18.55 -3.42 -9.70
N GLY A 307 19.31 -2.69 -8.90
CA GLY A 307 20.76 -2.60 -9.02
C GLY A 307 21.29 -1.18 -8.80
N ALA A 308 22.54 -1.11 -8.35
CA ALA A 308 23.18 0.14 -7.97
C ALA A 308 23.21 1.15 -9.14
N ARG A 309 22.74 2.38 -8.88
CA ARG A 309 22.95 3.58 -9.70
C ARG A 309 22.38 3.50 -11.12
N LEU A 310 21.43 2.59 -11.38
CA LEU A 310 20.79 2.48 -12.69
C LEU A 310 20.02 3.76 -13.07
N SER A 311 19.53 4.48 -12.07
CA SER A 311 18.89 5.79 -12.20
C SER A 311 19.80 6.98 -11.85
N LYS A 312 21.12 6.82 -11.68
CA LYS A 312 22.01 7.96 -11.32
C LYS A 312 22.23 8.94 -12.49
N PHE A 313 21.43 10.02 -12.54
CA PHE A 313 21.35 10.95 -13.67
C PHE A 313 22.06 12.31 -13.47
N ASP A 314 22.90 12.46 -12.45
CA ASP A 314 23.71 13.66 -12.19
C ASP A 314 25.09 13.67 -12.84
N GLU A 315 25.40 12.65 -13.63
CA GLU A 315 26.70 12.44 -14.24
C GLU A 315 26.78 12.97 -15.68
N SER A 316 27.96 12.89 -16.28
CA SER A 316 28.20 13.41 -17.64
C SER A 316 27.39 12.68 -18.73
N ARG A 317 27.16 11.38 -18.55
CA ARG A 317 26.44 10.48 -19.46
C ARG A 317 25.05 10.13 -18.90
N GLU A 318 24.12 9.78 -19.79
CA GLU A 318 22.78 9.33 -19.40
C GLU A 318 22.81 8.04 -18.59
N CYS A 319 21.94 7.92 -17.58
CA CYS A 319 21.80 6.70 -16.78
C CYS A 319 21.05 5.60 -17.54
N PHE A 320 21.20 4.35 -17.08
CA PHE A 320 20.63 3.16 -17.69
C PHE A 320 19.11 3.26 -17.84
N ASP A 321 18.42 3.68 -16.79
CA ASP A 321 16.96 3.80 -16.79
C ASP A 321 16.48 4.92 -17.72
N TRP A 322 17.16 6.08 -17.74
CA TRP A 322 16.84 7.13 -18.72
C TRP A 322 17.05 6.70 -20.17
N ILE A 323 17.95 5.74 -20.47
CA ILE A 323 18.09 5.24 -21.84
C ILE A 323 16.81 4.55 -22.31
N PHE A 324 16.08 3.84 -21.45
CA PHE A 324 14.78 3.27 -21.81
C PHE A 324 13.78 4.35 -22.19
N VAL A 325 13.73 5.46 -21.47
CA VAL A 325 12.72 6.51 -21.65
C VAL A 325 13.12 7.54 -22.73
N GLY A 326 14.37 7.99 -22.78
CA GLY A 326 14.85 8.99 -23.73
C GLY A 326 15.14 8.46 -25.15
N SER A 327 15.27 7.14 -25.33
CA SER A 327 15.45 6.52 -26.64
C SER A 327 14.16 6.50 -27.47
N ARG A 328 14.29 6.40 -28.80
CA ARG A 328 13.15 6.33 -29.73
C ARG A 328 12.24 5.11 -29.46
N HIS A 329 12.86 3.99 -29.10
CA HIS A 329 12.22 2.76 -28.63
C HIS A 329 12.61 2.55 -27.15
N GLY A 330 12.24 1.42 -26.53
CA GLY A 330 12.45 1.19 -25.10
C GLY A 330 11.17 1.32 -24.28
N GLY A 331 11.28 1.86 -23.08
CA GLY A 331 10.15 1.97 -22.14
C GLY A 331 9.39 3.30 -22.25
N VAL A 332 8.14 3.33 -21.80
CA VAL A 332 7.36 4.56 -21.61
C VAL A 332 7.74 5.25 -20.31
N ALA A 333 8.09 4.46 -19.30
CA ALA A 333 8.59 4.89 -18.02
C ALA A 333 9.62 3.87 -17.51
N SER A 334 10.46 4.30 -16.58
CA SER A 334 11.34 3.42 -15.83
C SER A 334 11.44 3.85 -14.37
N ILE A 335 11.50 2.89 -13.46
CA ILE A 335 11.69 3.11 -12.03
C ILE A 335 12.92 2.34 -11.57
N GLY A 336 13.82 3.01 -10.83
CA GLY A 336 15.05 2.39 -10.34
C GLY A 336 15.80 3.25 -9.34
N SER A 337 16.97 2.79 -8.90
CA SER A 337 17.73 3.43 -7.82
C SER A 337 18.75 4.45 -8.31
N THR A 338 18.76 5.65 -7.70
CA THR A 338 19.76 6.69 -7.94
C THR A 338 21.09 6.45 -7.19
N GLY A 339 21.10 5.59 -6.18
CA GLY A 339 22.23 5.34 -5.28
C GLY A 339 22.74 3.89 -5.33
N LEU A 340 23.56 3.49 -4.34
CA LEU A 340 24.13 2.14 -4.28
C LEU A 340 23.09 1.01 -4.20
N CYS A 341 21.91 1.28 -3.63
CA CYS A 341 20.79 0.35 -3.46
C CYS A 341 21.07 -0.98 -2.75
N TRP A 342 20.03 -1.51 -2.09
CA TRP A 342 20.13 -2.74 -1.32
C TRP A 342 18.90 -3.63 -1.55
N THR A 343 19.14 -4.93 -1.66
CA THR A 343 18.11 -5.97 -1.73
C THR A 343 18.32 -6.97 -0.60
N GLY A 344 17.23 -7.51 -0.04
CA GLY A 344 17.33 -8.55 0.99
C GLY A 344 17.86 -9.87 0.43
N HIS A 345 18.62 -10.62 1.23
CA HIS A 345 19.12 -11.95 0.88
C HIS A 345 18.02 -13.02 1.01
N GLY A 346 18.07 -14.03 0.15
CA GLY A 346 17.10 -15.11 0.08
C GLY A 346 15.65 -14.62 0.14
N LYS A 347 14.83 -15.21 1.03
CA LYS A 347 13.40 -14.83 1.14
C LYS A 347 13.18 -13.38 1.60
N ASN A 348 14.18 -12.75 2.22
CA ASN A 348 14.06 -11.39 2.70
C ASN A 348 14.02 -10.37 1.55
N VAL A 349 14.37 -10.75 0.32
CA VAL A 349 14.23 -9.90 -0.87
C VAL A 349 12.80 -9.34 -1.01
N THR A 350 11.79 -10.09 -0.59
CA THR A 350 10.37 -9.66 -0.63
C THR A 350 9.93 -8.86 0.59
N LYS A 351 10.77 -8.74 1.63
CA LYS A 351 10.38 -8.20 2.95
C LYS A 351 11.03 -6.87 3.28
N ILE A 352 12.22 -6.59 2.76
CA ILE A 352 13.00 -5.39 3.08
C ILE A 352 13.59 -4.74 1.83
N TYR A 353 13.91 -3.45 1.95
CA TYR A 353 14.65 -2.65 0.97
C TYR A 353 14.00 -2.63 -0.43
N LEU A 354 14.80 -2.51 -1.49
CA LEU A 354 14.30 -2.25 -2.85
C LEU A 354 13.37 -3.36 -3.35
N GLY A 355 13.67 -4.63 -3.04
CA GLY A 355 12.82 -5.74 -3.46
C GLY A 355 11.41 -5.71 -2.84
N ASN A 356 11.29 -5.26 -1.58
CA ASN A 356 9.97 -5.06 -0.97
C ASN A 356 9.23 -3.85 -1.57
N LEU A 357 9.94 -2.75 -1.89
CA LEU A 357 9.36 -1.62 -2.63
C LEU A 357 8.85 -2.05 -4.00
N HIS A 358 9.61 -2.87 -4.73
CA HIS A 358 9.19 -3.42 -6.01
C HIS A 358 7.92 -4.24 -5.86
N LEU A 359 7.85 -5.17 -4.90
CA LEU A 359 6.64 -5.94 -4.63
C LEU A 359 5.44 -5.03 -4.31
N ARG A 360 5.64 -3.97 -3.52
CA ARG A 360 4.59 -3.00 -3.17
C ARG A 360 4.10 -2.20 -4.37
N LEU A 361 4.96 -1.84 -5.33
CA LEU A 361 4.52 -1.20 -6.58
C LEU A 361 3.47 -2.07 -7.29
N PHE A 362 3.65 -3.40 -7.32
CA PHE A 362 2.67 -4.31 -7.94
C PHE A 362 1.43 -4.56 -7.09
N GLN A 363 1.54 -4.51 -5.76
CA GLN A 363 0.36 -4.51 -4.88
C GLN A 363 -0.50 -3.26 -5.11
N GLU A 364 0.14 -2.10 -5.27
CA GLU A 364 -0.52 -0.84 -5.57
C GLU A 364 -1.01 -0.74 -7.01
N TYR A 365 -0.45 -1.49 -7.96
CA TYR A 365 -0.93 -1.52 -9.35
C TYR A 365 -2.43 -1.85 -9.47
N LYS A 366 -2.96 -2.68 -8.55
CA LYS A 366 -4.41 -2.99 -8.48
C LYS A 366 -5.25 -1.82 -7.97
N ASN A 367 -4.67 -0.97 -7.13
CA ASN A 367 -5.36 0.10 -6.42
C ASN A 367 -5.16 1.47 -7.08
N ALA A 368 -4.17 1.60 -7.97
CA ALA A 368 -3.80 2.84 -8.62
C ALA A 368 -4.29 2.91 -10.08
N VAL A 369 -4.84 4.05 -10.46
CA VAL A 369 -5.18 4.36 -11.86
C VAL A 369 -3.98 4.95 -12.59
N TYR A 370 -3.16 5.74 -11.89
CA TYR A 370 -2.03 6.47 -12.43
C TYR A 370 -0.69 5.95 -11.92
N LEU A 371 0.34 6.04 -12.76
CA LEU A 371 1.68 5.58 -12.44
C LEU A 371 2.26 6.28 -11.20
N GLY A 372 2.02 7.58 -11.07
CA GLY A 372 2.46 8.36 -9.92
C GLY A 372 1.81 7.92 -8.62
N ASP A 373 0.52 7.57 -8.64
CA ASP A 373 -0.18 7.08 -7.44
C ASP A 373 0.39 5.72 -7.00
N MET A 374 0.69 4.83 -7.96
CA MET A 374 1.37 3.57 -7.70
C MET A 374 2.72 3.79 -7.01
N TRP A 375 3.54 4.71 -7.53
CA TRP A 375 4.84 5.07 -6.96
C TRP A 375 4.70 5.66 -5.55
N LYS A 376 3.83 6.66 -5.39
CA LYS A 376 3.60 7.37 -4.12
C LYS A 376 3.09 6.44 -3.03
N ASN A 377 2.07 5.64 -3.34
CA ASN A 377 1.45 4.73 -2.39
C ASN A 377 2.39 3.60 -2.00
N ALA A 378 3.24 3.11 -2.93
CA ALA A 378 4.23 2.09 -2.60
C ALA A 378 5.26 2.59 -1.59
N ILE A 379 5.74 3.83 -1.73
CA ILE A 379 6.65 4.48 -0.77
C ILE A 379 5.95 4.64 0.59
N LEU A 380 4.73 5.17 0.63
CA LEU A 380 3.97 5.35 1.88
C LEU A 380 3.72 3.99 2.58
N SER A 381 3.25 3.00 1.83
CA SER A 381 2.99 1.63 2.29
C SER A 381 4.26 0.97 2.84
N TYR A 382 5.40 1.21 2.18
CA TYR A 382 6.70 0.75 2.62
C TYR A 382 7.12 1.39 3.94
N LEU A 383 7.18 2.72 4.01
CA LEU A 383 7.61 3.46 5.20
C LEU A 383 6.74 3.17 6.43
N ASN A 384 5.43 2.97 6.23
CA ASN A 384 4.49 2.67 7.31
C ASN A 384 4.58 1.22 7.82
N SER A 385 5.26 0.34 7.11
CA SER A 385 5.33 -1.09 7.47
C SER A 385 6.46 -1.46 8.42
N PHE A 386 7.38 -0.53 8.71
CA PHE A 386 8.55 -0.79 9.54
C PHE A 386 8.51 -0.02 10.86
N HIS A 387 8.88 -0.70 11.94
CA HIS A 387 9.12 -0.08 13.23
C HIS A 387 10.62 0.20 13.39
N TRP A 388 10.96 1.48 13.58
CA TRP A 388 12.32 2.02 13.47
C TRP A 388 13.19 1.77 14.72
N ASN A 389 13.34 0.52 15.14
CA ASN A 389 14.04 0.20 16.39
C ASN A 389 15.57 0.08 16.24
N GLY A 390 16.07 -0.26 15.04
CA GLY A 390 17.50 -0.37 14.72
C GLY A 390 18.04 0.83 13.94
N LYS A 391 19.23 1.33 14.29
CA LYS A 391 19.89 2.47 13.59
C LYS A 391 20.35 2.14 12.17
N VAL A 392 20.97 0.97 11.98
CA VAL A 392 21.51 0.53 10.69
C VAL A 392 20.37 0.15 9.74
N GLU A 393 19.44 -0.66 10.23
CA GLU A 393 18.20 -1.03 9.54
C GLU A 393 17.43 0.22 9.08
N LYS A 394 17.23 1.19 9.97
CA LYS A 394 16.60 2.47 9.63
C LYS A 394 17.26 3.17 8.45
N ALA A 395 18.59 3.24 8.41
CA ALA A 395 19.31 3.90 7.33
C ALA A 395 19.03 3.25 5.96
N PHE A 396 19.06 1.91 5.88
CA PHE A 396 18.78 1.21 4.63
C PHE A 396 17.32 1.35 4.18
N HIS A 397 16.37 1.35 5.10
CA HIS A 397 14.95 1.57 4.75
C HIS A 397 14.70 3.00 4.25
N ILE A 398 15.24 4.02 4.93
CA ILE A 398 15.17 5.42 4.49
C ILE A 398 15.79 5.56 3.09
N LYS A 399 17.01 5.01 2.91
CA LYS A 399 17.72 5.02 1.63
C LYS A 399 16.88 4.45 0.50
N ALA A 400 16.25 3.29 0.70
CA ALA A 400 15.44 2.61 -0.31
C ALA A 400 14.27 3.49 -0.81
N ALA A 401 13.64 4.26 0.08
CA ALA A 401 12.58 5.20 -0.30
C ALA A 401 13.14 6.44 -1.02
N GLU A 402 14.23 7.02 -0.51
CA GLU A 402 14.81 8.25 -1.07
C GLU A 402 15.38 8.07 -2.48
N GLU A 403 15.90 6.88 -2.81
CA GLU A 403 16.59 6.64 -4.08
C GLU A 403 15.69 6.12 -5.21
N LEU A 404 14.41 5.82 -4.93
CA LEU A 404 13.47 5.27 -5.90
C LEU A 404 12.97 6.34 -6.88
N GLU A 405 13.66 6.50 -7.99
CA GLU A 405 13.36 7.51 -9.01
C GLU A 405 12.33 6.99 -10.02
N LEU A 406 11.33 7.82 -10.35
CA LEU A 406 10.41 7.59 -11.46
C LEU A 406 10.80 8.45 -12.67
N PHE A 407 11.40 7.84 -13.69
CA PHE A 407 11.49 8.46 -15.00
C PHE A 407 10.23 8.19 -15.81
N GLY A 408 9.45 9.22 -16.04
CA GLY A 408 8.18 9.11 -16.75
C GLY A 408 7.19 10.17 -16.30
N ASP A 409 6.01 10.10 -16.87
CA ASP A 409 4.91 10.98 -16.50
C ASP A 409 4.09 10.36 -15.36
N PRO A 410 4.04 10.98 -14.17
CA PRO A 410 3.28 10.44 -13.03
C PRO A 410 1.77 10.48 -13.26
N SER A 411 1.26 11.31 -14.18
CA SER A 411 -0.15 11.35 -14.57
C SER A 411 -0.52 10.33 -15.65
N MET A 412 0.40 9.41 -16.00
CA MET A 412 0.16 8.40 -17.01
C MET A 412 -0.79 7.31 -16.49
N ARG A 413 -1.86 7.00 -17.22
CA ARG A 413 -2.82 5.96 -16.83
C ARG A 413 -2.26 4.55 -17.04
N ILE A 414 -2.11 3.78 -15.97
CA ILE A 414 -1.60 2.39 -15.99
C ILE A 414 -2.71 1.33 -16.01
N ASN A 415 -3.90 1.68 -15.52
CA ASN A 415 -5.06 0.80 -15.55
C ASN A 415 -6.23 1.47 -16.28
N LYS A 416 -6.46 1.04 -17.53
CA LYS A 416 -7.45 1.64 -18.43
C LYS A 416 -8.86 1.06 -18.28
N ASN A 417 -9.01 0.00 -17.49
CA ASN A 417 -10.31 -0.64 -17.22
C ASN A 417 -11.10 0.12 -16.14
N TYR A 418 -10.43 0.89 -15.28
CA TYR A 418 -11.09 1.88 -14.44
C TYR A 418 -11.44 3.09 -15.31
N ALA A 419 -12.63 3.65 -15.07
CA ALA A 419 -13.02 4.92 -15.67
C ALA A 419 -11.90 5.95 -15.43
N PRO A 420 -11.58 6.83 -16.40
CA PRO A 420 -10.77 8.01 -16.09
C PRO A 420 -11.39 8.71 -14.87
N LEU A 421 -10.56 9.35 -14.04
CA LEU A 421 -11.01 10.08 -12.84
C LEU A 421 -12.40 10.66 -13.10
N ASN A 422 -13.41 10.18 -12.35
CA ASN A 422 -14.43 11.13 -11.97
C ASN A 422 -13.68 12.24 -11.25
N ASP A 423 -14.04 13.47 -11.63
CA ASP A 423 -13.47 14.79 -11.39
C ASP A 423 -13.40 15.17 -9.90
N GLY A 424 -13.09 14.18 -9.07
CA GLY A 424 -13.15 14.14 -7.63
C GLY A 424 -12.12 15.07 -7.06
N LYS A 425 -12.56 16.22 -6.55
CA LYS A 425 -11.68 17.16 -5.86
C LYS A 425 -11.27 16.58 -4.51
N THR A 426 -10.11 16.99 -4.04
CA THR A 426 -9.70 16.73 -2.66
C THR A 426 -10.11 17.90 -1.78
N LEU A 427 -10.97 17.64 -0.80
CA LEU A 427 -11.39 18.63 0.21
C LEU A 427 -10.64 18.35 1.51
N TYR A 428 -10.16 19.41 2.18
CA TYR A 428 -9.41 19.28 3.43
C TYR A 428 -10.25 19.75 4.61
N VAL A 429 -10.20 19.00 5.71
CA VAL A 429 -10.88 19.33 6.97
C VAL A 429 -9.82 19.52 8.06
N GLY A 430 -9.89 20.64 8.79
CA GLY A 430 -8.95 21.03 9.84
C GLY A 430 -7.70 21.76 9.32
N GLY A 431 -6.74 22.03 10.21
CA GLY A 431 -5.51 22.77 9.89
C GLY A 431 -5.71 24.29 9.68
N SER A 432 -4.64 24.98 9.30
CA SER A 432 -4.61 26.44 9.05
C SER A 432 -4.59 26.81 7.56
N GLY A 433 -4.76 25.83 6.67
CA GLY A 433 -4.80 26.04 5.23
C GLY A 433 -6.00 26.88 4.80
N ASN A 434 -5.80 27.74 3.80
CA ASN A 434 -6.89 28.54 3.24
C ASN A 434 -7.87 27.63 2.50
N GLY A 435 -9.18 27.83 2.69
CA GLY A 435 -10.22 26.98 2.08
C GLY A 435 -10.50 25.66 2.81
N ASN A 436 -9.78 25.34 3.88
CA ASN A 436 -10.05 24.15 4.67
C ASN A 436 -11.40 24.27 5.40
N TYR A 437 -12.15 23.18 5.40
CA TYR A 437 -13.39 23.05 6.14
C TYR A 437 -13.08 22.85 7.63
N THR A 438 -13.91 23.43 8.49
CA THR A 438 -13.76 23.27 9.95
C THR A 438 -14.47 22.05 10.50
N SER A 439 -15.32 21.39 9.69
CA SER A 439 -16.04 20.16 10.05
C SER A 439 -16.08 19.19 8.86
N ILE A 440 -16.09 17.89 9.18
CA ILE A 440 -16.15 16.80 8.20
C ILE A 440 -17.46 16.88 7.42
N GLN A 441 -18.59 17.11 8.10
CA GLN A 441 -19.88 17.23 7.43
C GLN A 441 -19.91 18.39 6.44
N SER A 442 -19.29 19.53 6.74
CA SER A 442 -19.26 20.66 5.80
C SER A 442 -18.50 20.35 4.51
N ALA A 443 -17.41 19.57 4.60
CA ALA A 443 -16.70 19.10 3.41
C ALA A 443 -17.56 18.12 2.62
N ILE A 444 -18.22 17.17 3.28
CA ILE A 444 -19.13 16.21 2.62
C ILE A 444 -20.28 16.93 1.91
N ASN A 445 -20.84 17.96 2.53
CA ASN A 445 -21.92 18.75 1.93
C ASN A 445 -21.45 19.43 0.62
N ALA A 446 -20.21 19.91 0.59
CA ALA A 446 -19.61 20.55 -0.58
C ALA A 446 -19.08 19.55 -1.63
N ALA A 447 -18.82 18.31 -1.23
CA ALA A 447 -18.29 17.28 -2.09
C ALA A 447 -19.31 16.79 -3.14
N ASN A 448 -18.81 16.25 -4.25
CA ASN A 448 -19.54 15.48 -5.25
C ASN A 448 -19.13 14.00 -5.20
N ASP A 449 -19.89 13.13 -5.87
CA ASP A 449 -19.50 11.73 -6.04
C ASP A 449 -18.11 11.63 -6.71
N GLY A 450 -17.24 10.81 -6.13
CA GLY A 450 -15.85 10.62 -6.51
C GLY A 450 -14.85 11.50 -5.75
N ASP A 451 -15.31 12.53 -5.01
CA ASP A 451 -14.43 13.39 -4.22
C ASP A 451 -13.75 12.64 -3.06
N VAL A 452 -12.59 13.14 -2.66
CA VAL A 452 -11.84 12.64 -1.49
C VAL A 452 -11.80 13.73 -0.42
N ILE A 453 -12.09 13.36 0.82
CA ILE A 453 -12.03 14.25 1.97
C ILE A 453 -10.85 13.82 2.82
N ILE A 454 -9.84 14.66 2.91
CA ILE A 454 -8.68 14.47 3.80
C ILE A 454 -8.95 15.20 5.11
N VAL A 455 -9.09 14.43 6.19
CA VAL A 455 -9.30 14.97 7.53
C VAL A 455 -7.96 15.00 8.25
N LEU A 456 -7.43 16.20 8.46
CA LEU A 456 -6.14 16.41 9.11
C LEU A 456 -6.23 16.11 10.61
N ASN A 457 -5.08 15.88 11.24
CA ASN A 457 -4.96 15.64 12.67
C ASN A 457 -5.75 16.69 13.47
N GLY A 458 -6.60 16.21 14.37
CA GLY A 458 -7.50 17.04 15.16
C GLY A 458 -8.55 16.21 15.88
N LYS A 459 -9.31 16.86 16.76
CA LYS A 459 -10.49 16.27 17.41
C LYS A 459 -11.74 16.92 16.82
N TYR A 460 -12.59 16.10 16.22
CA TYR A 460 -13.80 16.54 15.54
C TYR A 460 -15.00 16.08 16.35
N HIS A 461 -15.78 17.02 16.87
CA HIS A 461 -16.97 16.76 17.68
C HIS A 461 -18.21 16.93 16.82
N GLU A 462 -18.55 15.90 16.06
CA GLU A 462 -19.67 15.93 15.11
C GLU A 462 -20.19 14.53 14.80
N ASN A 463 -21.43 14.46 14.32
CA ASN A 463 -21.98 13.25 13.73
C ASN A 463 -22.07 13.47 12.22
N VAL A 464 -21.62 12.48 11.45
CA VAL A 464 -21.32 12.65 10.03
C VAL A 464 -22.18 11.71 9.20
N SER A 465 -23.00 12.26 8.31
CA SER A 465 -23.81 11.52 7.35
C SER A 465 -23.17 11.58 5.97
N ILE A 466 -23.00 10.41 5.35
CA ILE A 466 -22.45 10.24 4.00
C ILE A 466 -23.52 9.66 3.09
N ASP A 467 -24.01 10.49 2.18
CA ASP A 467 -25.04 10.16 1.18
C ASP A 467 -24.50 10.17 -0.26
N LYS A 468 -23.17 10.28 -0.42
CA LYS A 468 -22.45 10.37 -1.69
C LYS A 468 -21.39 9.29 -1.80
N GLU A 469 -20.97 8.97 -3.02
CA GLU A 469 -19.89 8.03 -3.28
C GLU A 469 -18.52 8.70 -3.08
N ILE A 470 -18.01 8.73 -1.85
CA ILE A 470 -16.79 9.48 -1.50
C ILE A 470 -15.84 8.66 -0.62
N ALA A 471 -14.58 9.09 -0.59
CA ALA A 471 -13.60 8.59 0.38
C ALA A 471 -13.32 9.65 1.45
N VAL A 472 -13.41 9.27 2.72
CA VAL A 472 -13.03 10.11 3.86
C VAL A 472 -11.83 9.47 4.54
N ILE A 473 -10.68 10.12 4.41
CA ILE A 473 -9.37 9.59 4.83
C ILE A 473 -8.80 10.49 5.91
N SER A 474 -8.52 9.90 7.07
CA SER A 474 -7.90 10.57 8.20
C SER A 474 -6.37 10.53 8.11
N LYS A 475 -5.75 11.65 8.45
CA LYS A 475 -4.32 11.79 8.75
C LYS A 475 -4.14 11.95 10.26
N ASN A 476 -4.52 10.91 11.01
CA ASN A 476 -4.51 10.86 12.48
C ASN A 476 -5.58 11.74 13.16
N ALA A 477 -6.76 11.86 12.55
CA ALA A 477 -7.92 12.52 13.14
C ALA A 477 -8.66 11.62 14.12
N THR A 478 -9.15 12.23 15.21
CA THR A 478 -10.08 11.60 16.14
C THR A 478 -11.48 12.16 15.92
N LEU A 479 -12.45 11.30 15.58
CA LEU A 479 -13.87 11.64 15.59
C LEU A 479 -14.47 11.31 16.96
N ILE A 480 -15.08 12.29 17.61
CA ILE A 480 -15.88 12.14 18.83
C ILE A 480 -17.35 12.30 18.42
N GLY A 481 -17.94 11.18 18.02
CA GLY A 481 -19.22 11.11 17.32
C GLY A 481 -19.32 9.83 16.49
N HIS A 482 -20.13 9.84 15.43
CA HIS A 482 -20.34 8.66 14.58
C HIS A 482 -20.44 9.00 13.09
N PHE A 483 -20.28 7.97 12.26
CA PHE A 483 -20.64 8.00 10.84
C PHE A 483 -21.96 7.27 10.58
N ASP A 484 -22.82 7.86 9.76
CA ASP A 484 -23.98 7.23 9.12
C ASP A 484 -23.73 7.12 7.62
N LEU A 485 -23.65 5.90 7.11
CA LEU A 485 -23.34 5.61 5.70
C LEU A 485 -24.60 5.18 4.95
N TYR A 486 -25.05 6.02 4.00
CA TYR A 486 -26.22 5.78 3.15
C TYR A 486 -25.86 5.46 1.70
N SER A 487 -24.63 5.77 1.30
CA SER A 487 -24.08 5.49 -0.04
C SER A 487 -22.77 4.70 0.06
N PRO A 488 -22.27 4.11 -1.05
CA PRO A 488 -20.94 3.49 -1.06
C PRO A 488 -19.89 4.50 -0.60
N SER A 489 -19.00 4.13 0.31
CA SER A 489 -18.02 5.09 0.83
C SER A 489 -16.81 4.40 1.43
N ILE A 490 -15.67 5.10 1.46
CA ILE A 490 -14.46 4.63 2.13
C ILE A 490 -14.24 5.45 3.41
N ILE A 491 -14.08 4.78 4.54
CA ILE A 491 -13.62 5.37 5.80
C ILE A 491 -12.25 4.78 6.13
N ASP A 492 -11.23 5.63 6.22
CA ASP A 492 -9.84 5.20 6.37
C ASP A 492 -9.10 5.98 7.46
N GLY A 493 -8.43 5.29 8.38
CA GLY A 493 -7.40 5.90 9.23
C GLY A 493 -7.88 6.67 10.46
N PHE A 494 -9.13 6.51 10.91
CA PHE A 494 -9.69 7.30 12.01
C PHE A 494 -9.51 6.63 13.38
N VAL A 495 -9.40 7.45 14.43
CA VAL A 495 -9.81 7.04 15.78
C VAL A 495 -11.24 7.49 15.99
N ILE A 496 -12.19 6.56 16.16
CA ILE A 496 -13.63 6.87 16.26
C ILE A 496 -14.14 6.51 17.65
N ASN A 497 -14.44 7.54 18.43
CA ASN A 497 -14.99 7.45 19.76
C ASN A 497 -16.50 7.76 19.72
N GLY A 498 -17.30 6.72 19.47
CA GLY A 498 -18.75 6.79 19.41
C GLY A 498 -19.40 6.67 20.80
N ILE A 499 -20.51 7.35 21.01
CA ILE A 499 -21.27 7.24 22.28
C ILE A 499 -22.11 5.95 22.27
N ASN A 500 -23.05 5.84 21.34
CA ASN A 500 -23.89 4.65 21.18
C ASN A 500 -23.32 3.70 20.13
N TYR A 501 -22.85 4.26 19.01
CA TYR A 501 -22.17 3.53 17.97
C TYR A 501 -21.10 4.40 17.32
N SER A 502 -20.13 3.78 16.63
CA SER A 502 -19.10 4.51 15.87
C SER A 502 -19.47 4.64 14.39
N ILE A 503 -19.97 3.56 13.76
CA ILE A 503 -20.41 3.58 12.36
C ILE A 503 -21.72 2.81 12.22
N LYS A 504 -22.71 3.43 11.61
CA LYS A 504 -23.90 2.75 11.13
C LYS A 504 -23.90 2.77 9.60
N CYS A 505 -24.19 1.63 8.98
CA CYS A 505 -24.18 1.51 7.52
C CYS A 505 -25.44 0.79 7.04
N ASP A 506 -26.14 1.46 6.13
CA ASP A 506 -27.31 0.93 5.43
C ASP A 506 -27.03 0.85 3.90
N SER A 507 -25.75 0.87 3.49
CA SER A 507 -25.30 0.89 2.09
C SER A 507 -24.49 -0.34 1.69
N ARG A 508 -24.29 -0.53 0.37
CA ARG A 508 -23.42 -1.57 -0.19
C ARG A 508 -22.15 -0.96 -0.79
N ASN A 509 -21.12 -1.79 -0.96
CA ASN A 509 -19.80 -1.43 -1.47
C ASN A 509 -19.05 -0.40 -0.60
N PHE A 510 -19.25 -0.44 0.72
CA PHE A 510 -18.43 0.36 1.63
C PHE A 510 -17.07 -0.31 1.89
N VAL A 511 -16.07 0.50 2.26
CA VAL A 511 -14.78 0.00 2.78
C VAL A 511 -14.46 0.75 4.08
N ILE A 512 -14.27 0.01 5.17
CA ILE A 512 -13.85 0.57 6.46
C ILE A 512 -12.49 -0.02 6.78
N LYS A 513 -11.45 0.82 6.88
CA LYS A 513 -10.09 0.34 7.08
C LYS A 513 -9.21 1.21 7.97
N ASN A 514 -8.14 0.58 8.48
CA ASN A 514 -7.06 1.21 9.24
C ASN A 514 -7.53 2.09 10.41
N SER A 515 -8.68 1.79 11.02
CA SER A 515 -9.30 2.65 12.04
C SER A 515 -9.31 1.99 13.42
N GLU A 516 -9.19 2.80 14.47
CA GLU A 516 -9.40 2.40 15.86
C GLU A 516 -10.82 2.78 16.28
N ILE A 517 -11.61 1.81 16.72
CA ILE A 517 -13.05 1.96 16.91
C ILE A 517 -13.43 1.61 18.35
N ASN A 518 -13.90 2.64 19.07
CA ASN A 518 -14.22 2.57 20.50
C ASN A 518 -15.62 3.13 20.76
N SER A 519 -16.58 2.26 21.09
CA SER A 519 -17.95 2.66 21.44
C SER A 519 -18.76 1.51 22.05
N TYR A 520 -20.04 1.76 22.34
CA TYR A 520 -20.94 0.67 22.73
C TYR A 520 -21.17 -0.30 21.55
N TYR A 521 -21.51 0.19 20.34
CA TYR A 521 -21.52 -0.59 19.10
C TYR A 521 -20.48 -0.06 18.09
N GLY A 522 -19.43 -0.80 17.76
CA GLY A 522 -18.45 -0.37 16.77
C GLY A 522 -19.10 -0.10 15.41
N LEU A 523 -19.59 -1.17 14.78
CA LEU A 523 -20.33 -1.12 13.52
C LEU A 523 -21.73 -1.70 13.69
N VAL A 524 -22.73 -1.01 13.14
CA VAL A 524 -24.12 -1.45 13.02
C VAL A 524 -24.48 -1.52 11.54
N LEU A 525 -24.63 -2.74 11.00
CA LEU A 525 -24.83 -2.98 9.57
C LEU A 525 -26.24 -3.55 9.32
N ASN A 526 -27.07 -2.85 8.54
CA ASN A 526 -28.41 -3.34 8.19
C ASN A 526 -28.61 -3.34 6.67
N ASN A 527 -28.89 -4.51 6.09
CA ASN A 527 -29.00 -4.67 4.63
C ASN A 527 -27.76 -4.19 3.85
N ALA A 528 -26.60 -4.19 4.52
CA ALA A 528 -25.38 -3.59 4.03
C ALA A 528 -24.44 -4.64 3.41
N GLY A 529 -23.42 -4.17 2.70
CA GLY A 529 -22.34 -5.05 2.30
C GLY A 529 -21.07 -4.32 1.88
N GLY A 530 -19.92 -4.90 2.19
CA GLY A 530 -18.66 -4.22 2.01
C GLY A 530 -17.49 -4.95 2.65
N GLU A 531 -16.38 -4.24 2.75
CA GLU A 531 -15.11 -4.75 3.27
C GLU A 531 -14.72 -4.04 4.56
N ILE A 532 -14.34 -4.82 5.57
CA ILE A 532 -13.89 -4.33 6.88
C ILE A 532 -12.51 -4.91 7.11
N GLN A 533 -11.48 -4.07 7.05
CA GLN A 533 -10.10 -4.56 7.12
C GLN A 533 -9.13 -3.72 7.94
N LYS A 534 -8.18 -4.37 8.63
CA LYS A 534 -7.09 -3.69 9.35
C LYS A 534 -7.57 -2.70 10.42
N ASN A 535 -8.75 -2.92 10.99
CA ASN A 535 -9.27 -2.10 12.08
C ASN A 535 -8.96 -2.72 13.43
N GLU A 536 -8.91 -1.88 14.46
CA GLU A 536 -8.83 -2.27 15.86
C GLU A 536 -10.16 -1.97 16.56
N PHE A 537 -10.74 -2.98 17.21
CA PHE A 537 -12.03 -2.87 17.90
C PHE A 537 -11.91 -3.11 19.40
N GLU A 538 -12.23 -2.07 20.18
CA GLU A 538 -12.46 -2.13 21.62
C GLU A 538 -13.83 -1.52 21.94
N CYS A 539 -14.85 -2.33 21.75
CA CYS A 539 -16.27 -1.97 21.86
C CYS A 539 -17.01 -2.94 22.78
N ARG A 540 -18.23 -2.62 23.20
CA ARG A 540 -19.08 -3.68 23.81
C ARG A 540 -19.52 -4.68 22.74
N TYR A 541 -19.99 -4.20 21.60
CA TYR A 541 -20.34 -4.97 20.42
C TYR A 541 -19.52 -4.44 19.24
N ALA A 542 -18.45 -5.11 18.82
CA ALA A 542 -17.57 -4.59 17.78
C ALA A 542 -18.26 -4.51 16.42
N ILE A 543 -18.86 -5.61 15.95
CA ILE A 543 -19.66 -5.62 14.73
C ILE A 543 -20.99 -6.30 15.03
N PHE A 544 -22.08 -5.57 14.85
CA PHE A 544 -23.43 -6.10 14.79
C PHE A 544 -23.96 -5.97 13.37
N MET A 545 -24.45 -7.07 12.79
CA MET A 545 -24.94 -7.08 11.41
C MET A 545 -26.22 -7.89 11.25
N GLN A 546 -27.16 -7.34 10.47
CA GLN A 546 -28.43 -7.96 10.14
C GLN A 546 -28.69 -7.91 8.63
N ASN A 547 -29.11 -9.02 8.03
CA ASN A 547 -29.41 -9.13 6.60
C ASN A 547 -28.30 -8.60 5.67
N SER A 548 -27.04 -8.74 6.09
CA SER A 548 -25.87 -8.11 5.45
C SER A 548 -24.88 -9.16 4.94
N SER A 549 -24.01 -8.78 4.01
CA SER A 549 -22.95 -9.66 3.49
C SER A 549 -21.64 -8.90 3.41
N CYS A 550 -20.62 -9.34 4.13
CA CYS A 550 -19.35 -8.62 4.27
C CYS A 550 -18.14 -9.54 4.20
N ILE A 551 -17.01 -8.96 3.80
CA ILE A 551 -15.68 -9.56 3.93
C ILE A 551 -14.99 -8.86 5.09
N ILE A 552 -14.71 -9.60 6.15
CA ILE A 552 -14.12 -9.11 7.40
C ILE A 552 -12.75 -9.75 7.55
N HIS A 553 -11.68 -9.00 7.33
CA HIS A 553 -10.34 -9.58 7.34
C HIS A 553 -9.23 -8.71 7.89
N GLU A 554 -8.19 -9.35 8.44
CA GLU A 554 -7.01 -8.66 8.99
C GLU A 554 -7.33 -7.64 10.12
N ASN A 555 -8.45 -7.80 10.83
CA ASN A 555 -8.82 -6.93 11.95
C ASN A 555 -8.36 -7.51 13.31
N LYS A 556 -8.28 -6.64 14.30
CA LYS A 556 -7.96 -6.99 15.69
C LYS A 556 -9.16 -6.65 16.60
N PHE A 557 -9.71 -7.67 17.24
CA PHE A 557 -10.83 -7.56 18.17
C PHE A 557 -10.36 -7.91 19.56
N TYR A 558 -10.31 -6.93 20.46
CA TYR A 558 -9.89 -7.16 21.83
C TYR A 558 -10.81 -6.51 22.85
N ASN A 559 -10.96 -7.16 24.00
CA ASN A 559 -11.74 -6.64 25.13
C ASN A 559 -13.25 -6.40 24.82
N ASN A 560 -13.78 -7.00 23.75
CA ASN A 560 -15.19 -6.85 23.37
C ASN A 560 -16.09 -7.82 24.12
N TRP A 561 -17.38 -7.50 24.33
CA TRP A 561 -18.33 -8.55 24.71
C TRP A 561 -18.66 -9.42 23.50
N TYR A 562 -19.04 -8.76 22.40
CA TYR A 562 -19.25 -9.40 21.11
C TYR A 562 -18.21 -8.93 20.11
N GLY A 563 -17.47 -9.85 19.49
CA GLY A 563 -16.58 -9.50 18.38
C GLY A 563 -17.41 -9.27 17.11
N ILE A 564 -18.07 -10.32 16.64
CA ILE A 564 -18.99 -10.28 15.50
C ILE A 564 -20.29 -10.97 15.92
N TRP A 565 -21.39 -10.24 15.88
CA TRP A 565 -22.75 -10.76 16.01
C TRP A 565 -23.48 -10.54 14.70
N ALA A 566 -23.76 -11.64 14.00
CA ALA A 566 -24.47 -11.62 12.74
C ALA A 566 -25.80 -12.39 12.84
N GLU A 567 -26.85 -11.80 12.28
CA GLU A 567 -28.18 -12.39 12.18
C GLU A 567 -28.68 -12.36 10.74
N HIS A 568 -29.13 -13.49 10.20
CA HIS A 568 -29.64 -13.58 8.82
C HIS A 568 -28.63 -13.08 7.75
N CYS A 569 -27.34 -13.28 7.99
CA CYS A 569 -26.26 -12.82 7.14
C CYS A 569 -25.60 -14.00 6.41
N ASN A 570 -26.08 -14.33 5.22
CA ASN A 570 -25.55 -15.45 4.45
C ASN A 570 -24.24 -15.07 3.74
N SER A 571 -23.37 -16.07 3.55
CA SER A 571 -22.12 -15.92 2.79
C SER A 571 -21.18 -14.84 3.33
N VAL A 572 -21.07 -14.72 4.65
CA VAL A 572 -20.09 -13.82 5.30
C VAL A 572 -18.71 -14.49 5.26
N ALA A 573 -17.67 -13.73 4.92
CA ALA A 573 -16.29 -14.18 4.96
C ALA A 573 -15.54 -13.52 6.12
N ILE A 574 -15.05 -14.33 7.07
CA ILE A 574 -14.30 -13.90 8.25
C ILE A 574 -12.91 -14.53 8.17
N GLU A 575 -11.90 -13.75 7.76
CA GLU A 575 -10.60 -14.29 7.39
C GLU A 575 -9.42 -13.55 8.05
N LYS A 576 -8.39 -14.26 8.53
CA LYS A 576 -7.13 -13.62 9.01
C LYS A 576 -7.30 -12.59 10.13
N ASN A 577 -8.35 -12.67 10.93
CA ASN A 577 -8.57 -11.77 12.05
C ASN A 577 -7.93 -12.31 13.34
N ASN A 578 -7.55 -11.40 14.23
CA ASN A 578 -7.09 -11.70 15.57
C ASN A 578 -8.17 -11.33 16.59
N PHE A 579 -8.72 -12.33 17.25
CA PHE A 579 -9.66 -12.17 18.35
C PHE A 579 -9.03 -12.55 19.67
N SER A 580 -8.80 -11.57 20.54
CA SER A 580 -8.09 -11.79 21.79
C SER A 580 -8.79 -11.19 23.01
N SER A 581 -8.91 -11.98 24.09
CA SER A 581 -9.45 -11.50 25.38
C SER A 581 -10.86 -10.89 25.30
N ASN A 582 -11.72 -11.39 24.41
CA ASN A 582 -13.12 -10.99 24.34
C ASN A 582 -13.96 -11.70 25.42
N ARG A 583 -14.86 -10.96 26.06
CA ARG A 583 -15.50 -11.27 27.34
C ARG A 583 -16.79 -12.09 27.22
N TRP A 584 -17.35 -12.25 26.02
CA TRP A 584 -18.56 -13.06 25.78
C TRP A 584 -18.47 -13.83 24.46
N TYR A 585 -19.27 -13.53 23.44
CA TYR A 585 -19.23 -14.24 22.16
C TYR A 585 -18.31 -13.55 21.16
N THR A 586 -17.18 -14.16 20.85
CA THR A 586 -16.26 -13.59 19.87
C THR A 586 -16.88 -13.60 18.48
N ILE A 587 -17.38 -14.74 18.01
CA ILE A 587 -18.22 -14.83 16.83
C ILE A 587 -19.53 -15.52 17.23
N TRP A 588 -20.65 -14.85 16.98
CA TRP A 588 -22.00 -15.39 17.05
C TRP A 588 -22.64 -15.24 15.67
N LEU A 589 -22.99 -16.38 15.06
CA LEU A 589 -23.72 -16.43 13.80
C LEU A 589 -25.08 -17.07 14.02
N ASP A 590 -26.17 -16.32 13.86
CA ASP A 590 -27.55 -16.83 13.86
C ASP A 590 -28.14 -16.79 12.45
N ARG A 591 -28.52 -17.94 11.90
CA ARG A 591 -29.09 -18.07 10.53
C ARG A 591 -28.21 -17.43 9.45
N CYS A 592 -26.90 -17.68 9.50
CA CYS A 592 -25.90 -17.10 8.60
C CYS A 592 -25.28 -18.18 7.70
N ASP A 593 -26.11 -18.78 6.84
CA ASP A 593 -25.76 -19.96 6.06
C ASP A 593 -24.63 -19.69 5.05
N ALA A 594 -23.92 -20.74 4.64
CA ALA A 594 -22.86 -20.70 3.62
C ALA A 594 -21.71 -19.71 3.90
N SER A 595 -21.44 -19.42 5.17
CA SER A 595 -20.39 -18.50 5.62
C SER A 595 -19.04 -19.19 5.78
N GLN A 596 -17.95 -18.42 5.75
CA GLN A 596 -16.58 -18.90 5.82
C GLN A 596 -15.84 -18.25 6.99
N ILE A 597 -15.21 -19.05 7.84
CA ILE A 597 -14.37 -18.61 8.97
C ILE A 597 -12.99 -19.26 8.78
N LYS A 598 -12.01 -18.51 8.27
CA LYS A 598 -10.73 -19.07 7.84
C LYS A 598 -9.51 -18.34 8.40
N ASN A 599 -8.45 -19.07 8.75
CA ASN A 599 -7.16 -18.48 9.09
C ASN A 599 -7.21 -17.43 10.22
N ASN A 600 -8.17 -17.51 11.14
CA ASN A 600 -8.29 -16.58 12.26
C ASN A 600 -7.60 -17.13 13.52
N SER A 601 -7.18 -16.23 14.40
CA SER A 601 -6.65 -16.56 15.72
C SER A 601 -7.67 -16.16 16.81
N PHE A 602 -7.99 -17.10 17.70
CA PHE A 602 -8.90 -16.93 18.84
C PHE A 602 -8.13 -17.27 20.12
N TYR A 603 -7.76 -16.26 20.88
CA TYR A 603 -6.94 -16.40 22.08
C TYR A 603 -7.60 -15.82 23.34
N LYS A 604 -7.75 -16.61 24.40
CA LYS A 604 -8.27 -16.14 25.70
C LYS A 604 -9.66 -15.48 25.66
N ASN A 605 -10.51 -15.92 24.74
CA ASN A 605 -11.89 -15.44 24.69
C ASN A 605 -12.83 -16.30 25.55
N TRP A 606 -14.02 -15.80 25.87
CA TRP A 606 -15.03 -16.61 26.55
C TRP A 606 -15.62 -17.68 25.60
N TYR A 607 -16.32 -17.28 24.53
CA TYR A 607 -16.68 -18.17 23.43
C TYR A 607 -15.92 -17.77 22.17
N SER A 608 -15.27 -18.73 21.48
CA SER A 608 -14.57 -18.46 20.22
C SER A 608 -15.53 -18.35 19.03
N ILE A 609 -16.22 -19.44 18.69
CA ILE A 609 -17.14 -19.51 17.56
C ILE A 609 -18.44 -20.13 18.04
N PHE A 610 -19.57 -19.45 17.82
CA PHE A 610 -20.89 -19.92 18.15
C PHE A 610 -21.79 -19.89 16.92
N LEU A 611 -22.16 -21.08 16.41
CA LEU A 611 -23.11 -21.23 15.32
C LEU A 611 -24.49 -21.59 15.89
N TYR A 612 -25.49 -20.78 15.57
CA TYR A 612 -26.89 -20.98 15.93
C TYR A 612 -27.76 -20.97 14.68
N HIS A 613 -28.56 -22.01 14.45
CA HIS A 613 -29.39 -22.15 13.23
C HIS A 613 -28.65 -21.86 11.92
N THR A 614 -27.34 -22.15 11.84
CA THR A 614 -26.45 -21.75 10.76
C THR A 614 -25.91 -22.99 10.08
N ASN A 615 -26.07 -23.06 8.76
CA ASN A 615 -25.84 -24.28 7.98
C ASN A 615 -24.85 -24.05 6.84
N ASP A 616 -24.27 -25.16 6.37
CA ASP A 616 -23.44 -25.19 5.16
C ASP A 616 -22.20 -24.27 5.23
N CYS A 617 -21.72 -23.94 6.44
CA CYS A 617 -20.55 -23.08 6.65
C CYS A 617 -19.22 -23.86 6.66
N LEU A 618 -18.13 -23.17 6.36
CA LEU A 618 -16.76 -23.71 6.39
C LEU A 618 -15.92 -22.98 7.45
N ILE A 619 -15.48 -23.72 8.47
CA ILE A 619 -14.55 -23.27 9.52
C ILE A 619 -13.23 -24.00 9.30
N LYS A 620 -12.20 -23.28 8.82
CA LYS A 620 -10.96 -23.91 8.36
C LYS A 620 -9.69 -23.18 8.76
N GLU A 621 -8.65 -23.93 9.13
CA GLU A 621 -7.30 -23.38 9.38
C GLU A 621 -7.27 -22.29 10.47
N ASN A 622 -8.15 -22.37 11.47
CA ASN A 622 -8.16 -21.41 12.58
C ASN A 622 -7.34 -21.91 13.77
N GLU A 623 -6.70 -20.98 14.48
CA GLU A 623 -6.05 -21.21 15.77
C GLU A 623 -7.00 -20.84 16.91
N ILE A 624 -7.43 -21.81 17.72
CA ILE A 624 -8.42 -21.63 18.79
C ILE A 624 -7.80 -22.11 20.11
N LEU A 625 -7.13 -21.18 20.77
CA LEU A 625 -6.19 -21.45 21.86
C LEU A 625 -6.63 -20.76 23.17
N HIS A 626 -6.61 -21.49 24.28
CA HIS A 626 -6.80 -20.91 25.62
C HIS A 626 -8.11 -20.12 25.81
N ASN A 627 -9.17 -20.45 25.08
CA ASN A 627 -10.49 -19.85 25.30
C ASN A 627 -11.22 -20.61 26.43
N GLU A 628 -12.21 -19.98 27.06
CA GLU A 628 -13.07 -20.68 28.01
C GLU A 628 -13.86 -21.79 27.28
N HIS A 629 -14.45 -21.45 26.12
CA HIS A 629 -15.13 -22.38 25.23
C HIS A 629 -14.56 -22.30 23.81
N GLY A 630 -14.21 -23.45 23.24
CA GLY A 630 -13.95 -23.60 21.80
C GLY A 630 -15.26 -23.60 20.98
N PRO A 631 -15.23 -24.00 19.68
CA PRO A 631 -16.39 -23.89 18.82
C PRO A 631 -17.64 -24.61 19.33
N GLN A 632 -18.78 -23.94 19.26
CA GLN A 632 -20.09 -24.46 19.65
C GLN A 632 -21.02 -24.46 18.43
N ILE A 633 -21.61 -25.62 18.12
CA ILE A 633 -22.50 -25.85 16.98
C ILE A 633 -23.87 -26.25 17.52
N VAL A 634 -24.83 -25.34 17.46
CA VAL A 634 -26.15 -25.49 18.09
C VAL A 634 -27.26 -25.31 17.05
N ALA A 635 -28.16 -26.29 16.94
CA ALA A 635 -29.23 -26.31 15.94
C ALA A 635 -28.75 -26.03 14.50
N SER A 636 -27.52 -26.44 14.18
CA SER A 636 -26.76 -26.04 13.00
C SER A 636 -26.27 -27.28 12.25
N CYS A 637 -26.47 -27.35 10.94
CA CYS A 637 -26.30 -28.59 10.17
C CYS A 637 -25.39 -28.42 8.95
N ARG A 638 -24.80 -29.53 8.49
CA ARG A 638 -23.96 -29.59 7.27
C ARG A 638 -22.77 -28.62 7.24
N ASN A 639 -22.29 -28.18 8.40
CA ASN A 639 -21.08 -27.36 8.49
C ASN A 639 -19.82 -28.24 8.43
N ILE A 640 -18.72 -27.67 7.94
CA ILE A 640 -17.42 -28.34 7.82
C ILE A 640 -16.42 -27.63 8.72
N LEU A 641 -15.84 -28.35 9.68
CA LEU A 641 -14.72 -27.92 10.51
C LEU A 641 -13.49 -28.70 10.06
N GLU A 642 -12.55 -28.04 9.37
CA GLU A 642 -11.40 -28.68 8.74
C GLU A 642 -10.07 -28.05 9.15
N ASN A 643 -9.07 -28.85 9.54
CA ASN A 643 -7.69 -28.35 9.78
C ASN A 643 -7.59 -27.21 10.81
N ASN A 644 -8.41 -27.20 11.86
CA ASN A 644 -8.31 -26.21 12.93
C ASN A 644 -7.43 -26.70 14.07
N ASN A 645 -6.76 -25.78 14.76
CA ASN A 645 -5.98 -26.05 15.97
C ASN A 645 -6.79 -25.65 17.21
N ILE A 646 -7.46 -26.61 17.85
CA ILE A 646 -8.38 -26.39 18.97
C ILE A 646 -7.71 -26.90 20.25
N CYS A 647 -7.01 -26.01 20.96
CA CYS A 647 -6.11 -26.42 22.03
C CYS A 647 -6.27 -25.62 23.32
N PHE A 648 -6.07 -26.30 24.44
CA PHE A 648 -5.97 -25.69 25.77
C PHE A 648 -7.19 -24.85 26.18
N ASN A 649 -8.38 -25.16 25.66
CA ASN A 649 -9.60 -24.47 26.06
C ASN A 649 -10.10 -25.02 27.41
N GLU A 650 -10.57 -24.15 28.30
CA GLU A 650 -10.85 -24.46 29.71
C GLU A 650 -12.17 -25.23 29.93
N HIS A 651 -13.00 -25.35 28.90
CA HIS A 651 -14.20 -26.20 28.87
C HIS A 651 -14.20 -27.14 27.65
N TYR A 652 -15.26 -27.13 26.84
CA TYR A 652 -15.31 -27.91 25.60
C TYR A 652 -14.40 -27.31 24.53
N GLY A 653 -13.46 -28.11 24.00
CA GLY A 653 -12.73 -27.78 22.79
C GLY A 653 -13.66 -27.68 21.60
N LEU A 654 -14.60 -28.61 21.44
CA LEU A 654 -15.68 -28.53 20.45
C LEU A 654 -16.97 -29.11 21.02
N TYR A 655 -18.08 -28.41 20.87
CA TYR A 655 -19.40 -28.90 21.23
C TYR A 655 -20.33 -28.89 20.02
N ALA A 656 -20.96 -30.03 19.73
CA ALA A 656 -22.05 -30.14 18.78
C ALA A 656 -23.27 -30.75 19.48
N GLY A 657 -24.38 -30.01 19.53
CA GLY A 657 -25.58 -30.50 20.19
C GLY A 657 -26.84 -29.71 19.85
N ASN A 658 -27.97 -30.15 20.39
CA ASN A 658 -29.30 -29.58 20.17
C ASN A 658 -29.72 -29.56 18.68
N ARG A 659 -29.88 -30.76 18.11
CA ARG A 659 -30.32 -31.00 16.72
C ARG A 659 -29.29 -30.58 15.66
N SER A 660 -28.01 -30.52 16.00
CA SER A 660 -26.92 -30.21 15.07
C SER A 660 -26.45 -31.48 14.35
N LYS A 661 -26.89 -31.71 13.11
CA LYS A 661 -26.65 -32.97 12.37
C LYS A 661 -25.85 -32.75 11.09
N GLU A 662 -25.24 -33.84 10.60
CA GLU A 662 -24.52 -33.87 9.32
C GLU A 662 -23.33 -32.90 9.24
N ASN A 663 -22.88 -32.37 10.38
CA ASN A 663 -21.65 -31.60 10.42
C ASN A 663 -20.45 -32.54 10.25
N GLN A 664 -19.40 -32.06 9.59
CA GLN A 664 -18.18 -32.81 9.29
C GLN A 664 -17.01 -32.18 10.04
N ILE A 665 -16.46 -32.89 11.02
CA ILE A 665 -15.31 -32.46 11.81
C ILE A 665 -14.12 -33.30 11.35
N ILE A 666 -13.28 -32.71 10.52
CA ILE A 666 -12.28 -33.42 9.72
C ILE A 666 -10.87 -32.85 9.97
N ARG A 667 -9.90 -33.72 10.26
CA ARG A 667 -8.48 -33.34 10.35
C ARG A 667 -8.18 -32.13 11.25
N ASN A 668 -8.83 -32.03 12.40
CA ASN A 668 -8.53 -30.99 13.38
C ASN A 668 -7.56 -31.51 14.44
N ASN A 669 -6.75 -30.61 15.01
CA ASN A 669 -6.01 -30.88 16.24
C ASN A 669 -6.90 -30.51 17.42
N ILE A 670 -7.22 -31.47 18.28
CA ILE A 670 -8.05 -31.27 19.47
C ILE A 670 -7.23 -31.71 20.69
N ILE A 671 -6.54 -30.75 21.30
CA ILE A 671 -5.43 -31.04 22.22
C ILE A 671 -5.62 -30.33 23.57
N ASN A 672 -5.66 -31.12 24.63
CA ASN A 672 -5.56 -30.69 26.03
C ASN A 672 -6.60 -29.63 26.41
N ASN A 673 -7.80 -29.74 25.85
CA ASN A 673 -8.96 -29.00 26.35
C ASN A 673 -9.49 -29.72 27.59
N ALA A 674 -10.18 -29.01 28.49
CA ALA A 674 -10.76 -29.66 29.67
C ALA A 674 -11.72 -30.80 29.29
N TYR A 675 -12.45 -30.61 28.19
CA TYR A 675 -13.13 -31.67 27.44
C TYR A 675 -12.82 -31.51 25.95
N ASN A 676 -12.10 -32.45 25.34
CA ASN A 676 -11.68 -32.31 23.93
C ASN A 676 -12.85 -32.09 22.97
N ALA A 677 -13.89 -32.93 23.03
CA ALA A 677 -15.14 -32.64 22.36
C ALA A 677 -16.34 -33.32 23.01
N ARG A 678 -17.53 -32.84 22.69
CA ARG A 678 -18.81 -33.47 22.99
C ARG A 678 -19.74 -33.36 21.79
N ASP A 679 -20.35 -34.49 21.42
CA ASP A 679 -21.28 -34.60 20.31
C ASP A 679 -22.55 -35.33 20.77
N ASP A 680 -23.64 -34.58 20.88
CA ASP A 680 -24.94 -35.07 21.33
C ASP A 680 -25.88 -35.47 20.16
N ASP A 681 -25.48 -35.26 18.90
CA ASP A 681 -26.32 -35.44 17.70
C ASP A 681 -25.63 -36.34 16.64
N LYS A 682 -26.08 -36.35 15.37
CA LYS A 682 -25.52 -37.24 14.33
C LYS A 682 -24.51 -36.50 13.45
N ASN A 683 -23.26 -36.35 13.90
CA ASN A 683 -22.18 -35.71 13.14
C ASN A 683 -21.08 -36.72 12.74
N LYS A 684 -20.28 -36.34 11.74
CA LYS A 684 -19.19 -37.15 11.21
C LYS A 684 -17.85 -36.62 11.73
N TRP A 685 -17.06 -37.49 12.33
CA TRP A 685 -15.69 -37.23 12.77
C TRP A 685 -14.73 -38.10 11.97
N ASP A 686 -13.67 -37.52 11.42
CA ASP A 686 -12.75 -38.24 10.53
C ASP A 686 -11.36 -37.60 10.51
N GLY A 687 -10.30 -38.35 10.84
CA GLY A 687 -8.94 -37.88 10.65
C GLY A 687 -8.44 -36.89 11.70
N ASN A 688 -9.15 -36.67 12.81
CA ASN A 688 -8.73 -35.67 13.82
C ASN A 688 -7.63 -36.25 14.73
N TYR A 689 -6.77 -35.37 15.24
CA TYR A 689 -5.83 -35.70 16.29
C TYR A 689 -6.40 -35.35 17.68
N TRP A 690 -6.24 -36.26 18.63
CA TRP A 690 -6.83 -36.16 19.97
C TRP A 690 -5.76 -36.40 21.04
N SER A 691 -5.57 -35.47 21.97
CA SER A 691 -4.56 -35.65 23.03
C SER A 691 -4.97 -36.62 24.15
N ASP A 692 -6.28 -36.86 24.31
CA ASP A 692 -6.85 -37.82 25.26
C ASP A 692 -7.20 -39.16 24.59
N TYR A 693 -6.64 -39.42 23.41
CA TYR A 693 -6.80 -40.70 22.73
C TYR A 693 -6.12 -41.82 23.51
N ILE A 694 -6.91 -42.63 24.21
CA ILE A 694 -6.44 -43.84 24.89
C ILE A 694 -6.34 -44.98 23.84
N GLY A 695 -5.36 -44.87 22.95
CA GLY A 695 -5.00 -45.92 21.99
C GLY A 695 -3.96 -46.86 22.59
N LEU A 696 -4.39 -47.98 23.19
CA LEU A 696 -3.47 -49.07 23.56
C LEU A 696 -2.85 -49.68 22.29
N LYS A 697 -1.53 -49.85 22.31
CA LYS A 697 -0.63 -50.34 21.24
C LYS A 697 -0.93 -51.74 20.63
N PHE A 698 -2.09 -52.35 20.90
CA PHE A 698 -2.40 -53.74 20.49
C PHE A 698 -3.69 -53.84 19.67
N LYS A 699 -3.57 -54.40 18.45
CA LYS A 699 -4.56 -54.52 17.36
C LYS A 699 -5.83 -55.36 17.64
N ILE A 700 -6.15 -55.72 18.89
CA ILE A 700 -7.24 -56.67 19.20
C ILE A 700 -8.42 -56.07 20.00
N LEU A 701 -8.33 -54.80 20.45
CA LEU A 701 -9.42 -54.14 21.20
C LEU A 701 -9.91 -52.83 20.55
N TRP A 702 -10.13 -52.84 19.23
CA TRP A 702 -10.81 -51.76 18.50
C TRP A 702 -12.23 -51.44 18.99
N MET A 703 -12.76 -52.22 19.95
CA MET A 703 -14.12 -52.10 20.48
C MET A 703 -14.27 -51.25 21.76
N ILE A 704 -13.19 -50.72 22.36
CA ILE A 704 -13.27 -50.02 23.67
C ILE A 704 -12.42 -48.74 23.74
N GLY A 705 -12.29 -47.99 22.64
CA GLY A 705 -11.63 -46.67 22.65
C GLY A 705 -12.63 -45.61 22.21
N ILE A 706 -13.27 -44.90 23.15
CA ILE A 706 -14.21 -43.81 22.87
C ILE A 706 -13.68 -42.59 23.62
N PRO A 707 -13.44 -41.41 22.97
CA PRO A 707 -13.33 -40.15 23.69
C PRO A 707 -14.47 -40.06 24.69
N LYS A 708 -14.16 -39.73 25.95
CA LYS A 708 -15.03 -39.98 27.11
C LYS A 708 -16.47 -39.44 26.97
N TYR A 709 -16.73 -38.52 26.03
CA TYR A 709 -18.00 -37.81 25.84
C TYR A 709 -18.52 -37.75 24.39
N ILE A 710 -18.03 -38.60 23.47
CA ILE A 710 -18.64 -38.78 22.15
C ILE A 710 -19.47 -40.07 22.18
N SER A 711 -20.76 -40.00 21.83
CA SER A 711 -21.66 -41.16 21.80
C SER A 711 -21.07 -42.32 20.99
N ARG A 712 -21.33 -43.57 21.42
CA ARG A 712 -20.81 -44.83 20.86
C ARG A 712 -21.12 -45.06 19.37
N LEU A 713 -21.93 -44.21 18.74
CA LEU A 713 -22.30 -44.25 17.31
C LEU A 713 -21.71 -43.11 16.44
N ASN A 714 -21.08 -42.09 17.03
CA ASN A 714 -20.52 -40.92 16.30
C ASN A 714 -18.99 -40.82 16.43
N PHE A 715 -18.32 -41.97 16.41
CA PHE A 715 -16.89 -42.08 16.68
C PHE A 715 -16.02 -41.61 15.50
N ASP A 716 -14.85 -41.04 15.79
CA ASP A 716 -13.80 -40.78 14.80
C ASP A 716 -13.11 -42.11 14.45
N TRP A 717 -13.53 -42.73 13.34
CA TRP A 717 -13.03 -44.06 12.94
C TRP A 717 -11.59 -44.06 12.43
N HIS A 718 -11.03 -42.88 12.11
CA HIS A 718 -9.70 -42.76 11.53
C HIS A 718 -8.88 -41.68 12.24
N PRO A 719 -8.66 -41.75 13.56
CA PRO A 719 -7.95 -40.71 14.28
C PRO A 719 -6.50 -40.63 13.81
N SER A 720 -5.97 -39.41 13.68
CA SER A 720 -4.57 -39.18 13.37
C SER A 720 -3.69 -39.61 14.54
N ILE A 721 -2.54 -40.22 14.24
CA ILE A 721 -1.56 -40.70 15.23
C ILE A 721 -0.66 -39.56 15.72
N GLU A 722 -0.44 -38.55 14.87
CA GLU A 722 0.39 -37.38 15.16
C GLU A 722 -0.42 -36.09 14.99
N PRO A 723 -0.06 -35.00 15.71
CA PRO A 723 -0.62 -33.69 15.48
C PRO A 723 -0.47 -33.29 14.01
N ILE A 724 -1.57 -32.79 13.44
CA ILE A 724 -1.67 -32.36 12.06
C ILE A 724 -0.88 -31.06 11.91
N LYS A 725 0.06 -31.02 10.96
CA LYS A 725 0.78 -29.79 10.63
C LYS A 725 -0.12 -28.90 9.79
N LEU A 726 -0.45 -27.73 10.32
CA LEU A 726 -1.22 -26.72 9.61
C LEU A 726 -0.29 -25.87 8.72
N PRO A 727 -0.79 -25.38 7.56
CA PRO A 727 -0.03 -24.60 6.59
C PRO A 727 0.43 -23.23 7.10
#